data_AF-A0A2N5P2X1-F1
#
_entry.id   AF-A0A2N5P2X1-F1
#
_cell.length_a   1.000
_cell.length_b   1.000
_cell.length_c   1.000
_cell.angle_alpha   90.00
_cell.angle_beta   90.00
_cell.angle_gamma   90.00
#
_symmetry.space_group_name_H-M   'P 1'
#
loop_
_entity.id
_entity.type
_entity.pdbx_description
1 polymer ?
#
loop_
_entity_poly.entity_id
_entity_poly.type
_entity_poly.pdbx_seq_one_letter_code
_entity_poly.pdbx_strand_id
1 'polypeptide(L)'
;MRRKIEINENWFFTKERPNLTAPDFSAMQEITLPHTWNAEDGADGDDYYDRRECWYVRKLERPQGDEIYLEVPAASQTAHVYLNGAEIGHHIGGFSLFRIRLTERLEEKENILAIAVDNSESQDTYPQFADFTFFGGLYRGVNLLVVPERHFELEEYGGPGIYVTSHLNEDGKAEVLVQGKVSGGQSEAYKVQIRNGEGEIILEANTEKPEKVFFIDNPRVWNGKKDPYLYTAKMIMEGSGDEVSTRFGIREFYVDAETGFFLNQESYPLRGVSRHQDRQGKGWAISEEDQREDAMLIHEIGATAVRLAHYQHAQSFYDFCDELGMVVWAEIPFISRFINTKEAKEDTVRQMRELIMQNYNHPSICFWGISNEITMGEESDELVENQRILQKLCHKLDPSRKTVLANLTTVESQSEQNKITDLSAYNVYMGWYAGKVEDCGAWMDSLHKENSDMCMGISEYGADTNVQYHSDAPKRQDYTEEYQSYYHEKMLQAIQERPYLWCSFVWNMFDFAADKRKEGGTQGRNTKGLVTYDRKIKKDAFYLYKAYWTEKPFVHICSKRFQKRPGDTTTIKVYATGIEKAELWMDGKRIQEQKGTYCFLFEGIKLTQNHQITIYGYCGDEKVCEDEAAFTHTDGLEAEYILESGENDGVNWFLDEYGEKKKLEATQGFLSVYDEIGTILDTEKGNEILNGLFISFGEGGKALLTESVQNSIRSLTFVELAKMIGPAITPEMLNMLNEQLRHVKNS
;
A
#
# COMPACT_ATOMS: atom_id res chain seq x y z
N MET A 1 20.80 -21.40 -26.14
CA MET A 1 20.84 -20.05 -25.52
C MET A 1 19.45 -19.69 -25.04
N ARG A 2 19.35 -19.11 -23.83
CA ARG A 2 18.09 -18.73 -23.19
C ARG A 2 17.33 -17.67 -23.98
N ARG A 3 16.01 -17.85 -24.09
CA ARG A 3 15.11 -16.89 -24.73
C ARG A 3 13.82 -16.79 -23.93
N LYS A 4 13.35 -15.57 -23.72
CA LYS A 4 12.03 -15.26 -23.18
C LYS A 4 11.14 -14.82 -24.34
N ILE A 5 10.01 -15.49 -24.51
CA ILE A 5 9.03 -15.20 -25.56
C ILE A 5 7.75 -14.76 -24.85
N GLU A 6 7.39 -13.49 -25.00
CA GLU A 6 6.14 -12.97 -24.49
C GLU A 6 4.98 -13.51 -25.35
N ILE A 7 3.95 -14.05 -24.70
CA ILE A 7 2.78 -14.62 -25.38
C ILE A 7 1.51 -13.96 -24.88
N ASN A 8 1.44 -12.63 -24.96
CA ASN A 8 0.31 -11.84 -24.46
C ASN A 8 -0.85 -11.69 -25.47
N GLU A 9 -0.60 -11.85 -26.76
CA GLU A 9 -1.59 -11.67 -27.85
C GLU A 9 -2.27 -12.97 -28.25
N ASN A 10 -3.52 -12.98 -28.72
CA ASN A 10 -4.26 -14.19 -29.18
C ASN A 10 -4.67 -15.16 -28.04
N TRP A 11 -5.11 -14.61 -26.91
CA TRP A 11 -5.82 -15.39 -25.89
C TRP A 11 -7.32 -15.30 -26.10
N PHE A 12 -8.02 -16.37 -25.71
CA PHE A 12 -9.47 -16.44 -25.73
C PHE A 12 -9.98 -16.63 -24.30
N PHE A 13 -10.84 -15.73 -23.86
CA PHE A 13 -11.40 -15.68 -22.52
C PHE A 13 -12.85 -16.16 -22.49
N THR A 14 -13.20 -16.92 -21.47
CA THR A 14 -14.57 -17.35 -21.19
C THR A 14 -14.78 -17.53 -19.69
N LYS A 15 -16.00 -17.23 -19.22
CA LYS A 15 -16.43 -17.47 -17.82
C LYS A 15 -16.90 -18.92 -17.60
N GLU A 16 -17.07 -19.68 -18.69
CA GLU A 16 -17.51 -21.08 -18.66
C GLU A 16 -16.37 -22.01 -19.03
N ARG A 17 -16.28 -23.18 -18.37
CA ARG A 17 -15.26 -24.19 -18.66
C ARG A 17 -15.36 -24.67 -20.11
N PRO A 18 -14.33 -24.44 -20.95
CA PRO A 18 -14.35 -24.87 -22.34
C PRO A 18 -13.96 -26.34 -22.51
N ASN A 19 -14.19 -26.89 -23.70
CA ASN A 19 -13.59 -28.17 -24.07
C ASN A 19 -12.08 -27.99 -24.25
N LEU A 20 -11.28 -28.59 -23.37
CA LEU A 20 -9.83 -28.39 -23.32
C LEU A 20 -9.04 -29.17 -24.38
N THR A 21 -9.70 -30.06 -25.14
CA THR A 21 -9.07 -30.84 -26.23
C THR A 21 -9.47 -30.33 -27.61
N ALA A 22 -10.67 -29.74 -27.73
CA ALA A 22 -11.20 -29.17 -28.95
C ALA A 22 -12.07 -27.93 -28.61
N PRO A 23 -11.44 -26.82 -28.18
CA PRO A 23 -12.17 -25.62 -27.79
C PRO A 23 -12.86 -24.96 -28.98
N ASP A 24 -14.08 -24.48 -28.78
CA ASP A 24 -14.78 -23.62 -29.73
C ASP A 24 -14.39 -22.16 -29.49
N PHE A 25 -13.34 -21.72 -30.17
CA PHE A 25 -12.84 -20.34 -30.08
C PHE A 25 -13.85 -19.28 -30.52
N SER A 26 -14.86 -19.64 -31.33
CA SER A 26 -15.89 -18.69 -31.78
C SER A 26 -16.88 -18.31 -30.70
N ALA A 27 -16.95 -19.08 -29.62
CA ALA A 27 -17.79 -18.83 -28.44
C ALA A 27 -17.05 -18.08 -27.32
N MET A 28 -15.79 -17.67 -27.54
CA MET A 28 -14.94 -17.02 -26.54
C MET A 28 -14.57 -15.60 -26.98
N GLN A 29 -14.22 -14.76 -26.01
CA GLN A 29 -13.77 -13.40 -26.27
C GLN A 29 -12.27 -13.39 -26.55
N GLU A 30 -11.84 -12.88 -27.71
CA GLU A 30 -10.42 -12.63 -27.96
C GLU A 30 -9.94 -11.45 -27.10
N ILE A 31 -8.83 -11.65 -26.39
CA ILE A 31 -8.22 -10.66 -25.49
C ILE A 31 -6.70 -10.64 -25.64
N THR A 32 -6.11 -9.54 -25.17
CA THR A 32 -4.67 -9.36 -25.01
C THR A 32 -4.35 -9.19 -23.53
N LEU A 33 -3.28 -9.84 -23.06
CA LEU A 33 -2.79 -9.68 -21.69
C LEU A 33 -1.89 -8.43 -21.58
N PRO A 34 -1.76 -7.80 -20.39
CA PRO A 34 -2.40 -8.14 -19.12
C PRO A 34 -3.92 -7.94 -19.15
N HIS A 35 -4.67 -8.84 -18.49
CA HIS A 35 -6.13 -8.79 -18.48
C HIS A 35 -6.69 -9.10 -17.09
N THR A 36 -7.76 -8.39 -16.73
CA THR A 36 -8.63 -8.69 -15.59
C THR A 36 -10.08 -8.59 -16.04
N TRP A 37 -10.93 -9.51 -15.60
CA TRP A 37 -12.37 -9.41 -15.89
C TRP A 37 -13.09 -8.43 -14.95
N ASN A 38 -12.39 -7.92 -13.92
CA ASN A 38 -12.95 -6.97 -12.96
C ASN A 38 -12.55 -5.51 -13.23
N ALA A 39 -12.07 -5.17 -14.43
CA ALA A 39 -11.63 -3.80 -14.74
C ALA A 39 -12.78 -2.77 -14.65
N GLU A 40 -14.00 -3.21 -14.97
CA GLU A 40 -15.20 -2.37 -14.96
C GLU A 40 -15.96 -2.47 -13.63
N ASP A 41 -16.31 -3.69 -13.19
CA ASP A 41 -17.12 -3.93 -11.98
C ASP A 41 -16.34 -3.83 -10.67
N GLY A 42 -15.00 -3.85 -10.72
CA GLY A 42 -14.17 -3.87 -9.52
C GLY A 42 -14.04 -2.53 -8.81
N ALA A 43 -14.67 -1.47 -9.32
CA ALA A 43 -14.56 -0.11 -8.78
C ALA A 43 -15.82 0.73 -9.04
N ASP A 44 -16.95 0.09 -9.37
CA ASP A 44 -18.21 0.79 -9.62
C ASP A 44 -19.00 1.03 -8.32
N GLY A 45 -18.69 0.27 -7.27
CA GLY A 45 -19.27 0.43 -5.96
C GLY A 45 -20.62 -0.25 -5.82
N ASP A 46 -20.93 -1.28 -6.61
CA ASP A 46 -22.19 -2.02 -6.45
C ASP A 46 -22.18 -3.02 -5.28
N ASP A 47 -21.08 -3.09 -4.51
CA ASP A 47 -20.84 -4.07 -3.42
C ASP A 47 -20.87 -5.52 -3.94
N TYR A 48 -20.56 -5.67 -5.22
CA TYR A 48 -20.54 -6.93 -5.94
C TYR A 48 -19.69 -6.79 -7.20
N TYR A 49 -18.47 -7.30 -7.15
CA TYR A 49 -17.67 -7.58 -8.35
C TYR A 49 -17.65 -9.10 -8.60
N ASP A 50 -17.59 -9.50 -9.86
CA ASP A 50 -17.71 -10.89 -10.26
C ASP A 50 -16.50 -11.72 -9.79
N ARG A 51 -16.71 -12.52 -8.74
CA ARG A 51 -15.71 -13.45 -8.19
C ARG A 51 -16.04 -14.89 -8.59
N ARG A 52 -15.21 -15.49 -9.45
CA ARG A 52 -15.39 -16.86 -9.98
C ARG A 52 -14.13 -17.41 -10.63
N GLU A 53 -14.17 -18.69 -10.97
CA GLU A 53 -13.25 -19.30 -11.94
C GLU A 53 -13.57 -18.82 -13.37
N CYS A 54 -12.56 -18.30 -14.07
CA CYS A 54 -12.61 -17.98 -15.50
C CYS A 54 -11.45 -18.66 -16.24
N TRP A 55 -11.58 -18.81 -17.56
CA TRP A 55 -10.65 -19.58 -18.38
C TRP A 55 -10.01 -18.72 -19.46
N TYR A 56 -8.69 -18.85 -19.59
CA TYR A 56 -7.87 -18.28 -20.66
C TYR A 56 -7.35 -19.42 -21.53
N VAL A 57 -7.67 -19.42 -22.82
CA VAL A 57 -7.31 -20.49 -23.76
C VAL A 57 -6.50 -19.91 -24.91
N ARG A 58 -5.44 -20.63 -25.31
CA ARG A 58 -4.54 -20.22 -26.37
C ARG A 58 -4.12 -21.42 -27.22
N LYS A 59 -4.04 -21.21 -28.53
CA LYS A 59 -3.30 -22.08 -29.45
C LYS A 59 -1.80 -21.81 -29.31
N LEU A 60 -1.03 -22.86 -29.04
CA LEU A 60 0.38 -22.79 -28.74
C LEU A 60 1.19 -23.64 -29.71
N GLU A 61 2.03 -22.99 -30.52
CA GLU A 61 3.07 -23.68 -31.28
C GLU A 61 4.25 -24.02 -30.37
N ARG A 62 4.80 -25.23 -30.51
CA ARG A 62 5.98 -25.65 -29.76
C ARG A 62 7.18 -24.80 -30.21
N PRO A 63 7.77 -23.95 -29.33
CA PRO A 63 8.98 -23.23 -29.70
C PRO A 63 10.14 -24.20 -29.87
N GLN A 64 11.07 -23.90 -30.77
CA GLN A 64 12.29 -24.71 -30.93
C GLN A 64 13.18 -24.56 -29.70
N GLY A 65 13.64 -25.65 -29.10
CA GLY A 65 14.60 -25.62 -27.99
C GLY A 65 14.57 -26.90 -27.16
N ASP A 66 15.52 -27.01 -26.25
CA ASP A 66 15.71 -28.20 -25.42
C ASP A 66 14.65 -28.22 -24.31
N GLU A 67 14.63 -27.20 -23.47
CA GLU A 67 13.71 -27.07 -22.35
C GLU A 67 12.80 -25.85 -22.50
N ILE A 68 11.51 -26.06 -22.25
CA ILE A 68 10.46 -25.05 -22.44
C ILE A 68 9.65 -24.97 -21.15
N TYR A 69 9.52 -23.76 -20.61
CA TYR A 69 8.76 -23.45 -19.41
C TYR A 69 7.68 -22.42 -19.72
N LEU A 70 6.50 -22.61 -19.14
CA LEU A 70 5.52 -21.54 -18.97
C LEU A 70 5.97 -20.69 -17.78
N GLU A 71 5.97 -19.37 -17.94
CA GLU A 71 6.16 -18.41 -16.86
C GLU A 71 4.93 -17.51 -16.77
N VAL A 72 4.26 -17.53 -15.63
CA VAL A 72 3.09 -16.70 -15.34
C VAL A 72 3.50 -15.73 -14.22
N PRO A 73 3.73 -14.43 -14.53
CA PRO A 73 4.20 -13.46 -13.53
C PRO A 73 3.20 -13.15 -12.42
N ALA A 74 1.90 -13.33 -12.67
CA ALA A 74 0.86 -13.40 -11.65
C ALA A 74 -0.47 -13.90 -12.26
N ALA A 75 -1.23 -14.67 -11.48
CA ALA A 75 -2.60 -15.08 -11.79
C ALA A 75 -3.43 -15.04 -10.51
N SER A 76 -4.51 -14.27 -10.50
CA SER A 76 -5.23 -14.03 -9.25
C SER A 76 -6.60 -14.68 -9.15
N GLN A 77 -6.91 -15.36 -8.04
CA GLN A 77 -6.05 -15.59 -6.87
C GLN A 77 -5.34 -16.95 -6.92
N THR A 78 -5.96 -17.93 -7.58
CA THR A 78 -5.38 -19.25 -7.84
C THR A 78 -5.40 -19.55 -9.33
N ALA A 79 -4.53 -20.46 -9.78
CA ALA A 79 -4.45 -20.85 -11.18
C ALA A 79 -4.21 -22.35 -11.35
N HIS A 80 -4.95 -22.97 -12.27
CA HIS A 80 -4.70 -24.34 -12.76
C HIS A 80 -4.34 -24.30 -14.23
N VAL A 81 -3.23 -24.94 -14.61
CA VAL A 81 -2.70 -24.92 -15.97
C VAL A 81 -2.92 -26.27 -16.63
N TYR A 82 -3.48 -26.22 -17.84
CA TYR A 82 -3.80 -27.37 -18.66
C TYR A 82 -3.09 -27.29 -20.01
N LEU A 83 -2.59 -28.43 -20.49
CA LEU A 83 -2.02 -28.57 -21.83
C LEU A 83 -2.65 -29.78 -22.52
N ASN A 84 -3.24 -29.58 -23.69
CA ASN A 84 -3.91 -30.61 -24.49
C ASN A 84 -4.96 -31.41 -23.68
N GLY A 85 -5.66 -30.75 -22.77
CA GLY A 85 -6.70 -31.33 -21.92
C GLY A 85 -6.23 -31.94 -20.60
N ALA A 86 -4.92 -32.10 -20.37
CA ALA A 86 -4.37 -32.61 -19.12
C ALA A 86 -3.92 -31.46 -18.20
N GLU A 87 -4.19 -31.56 -16.90
CA GLU A 87 -3.64 -30.63 -15.90
C GLU A 87 -2.16 -30.89 -15.71
N ILE A 88 -1.34 -29.84 -15.77
CA ILE A 88 0.12 -29.94 -15.74
C ILE A 88 0.75 -29.21 -14.55
N GLY A 89 -0.04 -28.42 -13.81
CA GLY A 89 0.37 -27.77 -12.57
C GLY A 89 -0.67 -26.75 -12.11
N HIS A 90 -0.47 -26.24 -10.90
CA HIS A 90 -1.30 -25.21 -10.30
C HIS A 90 -0.46 -24.27 -9.44
N HIS A 91 -1.02 -23.12 -9.10
CA HIS A 91 -0.43 -22.14 -8.20
C HIS A 91 -1.52 -21.48 -7.34
N ILE A 92 -1.14 -21.13 -6.13
CA ILE A 92 -1.99 -20.46 -5.16
C ILE A 92 -1.22 -19.22 -4.67
N GLY A 93 -1.81 -18.05 -4.87
CA GLY A 93 -1.22 -16.75 -4.54
C GLY A 93 -1.33 -15.80 -5.73
N GLY A 94 -2.06 -14.71 -5.55
CA GLY A 94 -2.42 -13.82 -6.67
C GLY A 94 -1.31 -12.89 -7.17
N PHE A 95 -0.10 -12.93 -6.61
CA PHE A 95 0.85 -11.81 -6.69
C PHE A 95 2.28 -12.19 -7.05
N SER A 96 2.59 -13.48 -7.04
CA SER A 96 3.93 -14.01 -7.26
C SER A 96 3.99 -14.73 -8.60
N LEU A 97 5.19 -14.77 -9.16
CA LEU A 97 5.48 -15.49 -10.38
C LEU A 97 5.56 -17.00 -10.09
N PHE A 98 5.03 -17.82 -10.99
CA PHE A 98 5.28 -19.27 -10.99
C PHE A 98 5.65 -19.77 -12.38
N ARG A 99 6.33 -20.93 -12.42
CA ARG A 99 6.76 -21.57 -13.66
C ARG A 99 6.37 -23.04 -13.70
N ILE A 100 6.05 -23.54 -14.88
CA ILE A 100 5.72 -24.96 -15.13
C ILE A 100 6.49 -25.46 -16.34
N ARG A 101 7.21 -26.57 -16.19
CA ARG A 101 7.94 -27.22 -17.28
C ARG A 101 6.98 -27.86 -18.30
N LEU A 102 7.13 -27.51 -19.57
CA LEU A 102 6.26 -27.95 -20.68
C LEU A 102 6.90 -29.01 -21.58
N THR A 103 8.23 -29.14 -21.58
CA THR A 103 9.04 -29.85 -22.59
C THR A 103 8.50 -31.21 -23.04
N GLU A 104 8.23 -32.11 -22.09
CA GLU A 104 7.79 -33.50 -22.37
C GLU A 104 6.29 -33.60 -22.70
N ARG A 105 5.54 -32.52 -22.48
CA ARG A 105 4.08 -32.46 -22.61
C ARG A 105 3.63 -31.75 -23.90
N LEU A 106 4.53 -31.00 -24.53
CA LEU A 106 4.30 -30.33 -25.81
C LEU A 106 4.39 -31.32 -26.97
N GLU A 107 3.37 -31.32 -27.81
CA GLU A 107 3.34 -32.05 -29.07
C GLU A 107 3.97 -31.22 -30.19
N GLU A 108 4.46 -31.87 -31.25
CA GLU A 108 5.05 -31.20 -32.44
C GLU A 108 4.01 -30.48 -33.30
N LYS A 109 2.73 -30.82 -33.14
CA LYS A 109 1.60 -30.11 -33.77
C LYS A 109 1.12 -28.96 -32.87
N GLU A 110 0.10 -28.24 -33.31
CA GLU A 110 -0.57 -27.20 -32.50
C GLU A 110 -1.04 -27.79 -31.16
N ASN A 111 -0.69 -27.11 -30.06
CA ASN A 111 -1.10 -27.44 -28.70
C ASN A 111 -2.21 -26.50 -28.23
N ILE A 112 -3.02 -26.95 -27.28
CA ILE A 112 -4.00 -26.11 -26.58
C ILE A 112 -3.50 -25.88 -25.15
N LEU A 113 -3.10 -24.64 -24.86
CA LEU A 113 -2.80 -24.19 -23.51
C LEU A 113 -4.07 -23.55 -22.93
N ALA A 114 -4.46 -23.97 -21.73
CA ALA A 114 -5.54 -23.32 -20.99
C ALA A 114 -5.11 -23.04 -19.55
N ILE A 115 -5.53 -21.90 -19.01
CA ILE A 115 -5.29 -21.52 -17.63
C ILE A 115 -6.65 -21.16 -17.02
N ALA A 116 -7.10 -21.94 -16.05
CA ALA A 116 -8.23 -21.60 -15.20
C ALA A 116 -7.70 -20.70 -14.08
N VAL A 117 -8.34 -19.56 -13.86
CA VAL A 117 -7.94 -18.57 -12.86
C VAL A 117 -9.16 -18.25 -12.00
N ASP A 118 -9.02 -18.30 -10.68
CA ASP A 118 -10.14 -18.18 -9.74
C ASP A 118 -9.83 -17.18 -8.61
N ASN A 119 -10.67 -16.14 -8.48
CA ASN A 119 -10.63 -15.16 -7.39
C ASN A 119 -11.83 -15.30 -6.41
N SER A 120 -12.54 -16.42 -6.44
CA SER A 120 -13.64 -16.74 -5.52
C SER A 120 -13.21 -16.64 -4.06
N GLU A 121 -14.19 -16.54 -3.17
CA GLU A 121 -13.94 -16.64 -1.74
C GLU A 121 -13.35 -18.01 -1.38
N SER A 122 -12.34 -18.01 -0.50
CA SER A 122 -11.61 -19.20 -0.11
C SER A 122 -11.27 -19.15 1.39
N GLN A 123 -11.09 -20.32 2.01
CA GLN A 123 -10.58 -20.44 3.39
C GLN A 123 -9.11 -20.91 3.42
N ASP A 124 -8.47 -20.97 2.25
CA ASP A 124 -7.15 -21.59 2.07
C ASP A 124 -6.10 -20.59 1.58
N THR A 125 -6.50 -19.36 1.25
CA THR A 125 -5.67 -18.40 0.53
C THR A 125 -5.88 -16.99 1.05
N TYR A 126 -4.85 -16.15 0.98
CA TYR A 126 -4.95 -14.72 1.28
C TYR A 126 -4.76 -13.86 0.02
N PRO A 127 -5.43 -12.69 -0.08
CA PRO A 127 -6.34 -12.07 0.89
C PRO A 127 -7.81 -12.50 0.73
N GLN A 128 -8.58 -12.46 1.82
CA GLN A 128 -10.04 -12.73 1.81
C GLN A 128 -10.88 -11.60 2.40
N PHE A 129 -10.29 -10.76 3.26
CA PHE A 129 -10.96 -9.63 3.89
C PHE A 129 -9.99 -8.45 3.93
N ALA A 130 -10.23 -7.43 3.11
CA ALA A 130 -9.39 -6.23 3.03
C ALA A 130 -10.13 -5.09 2.31
N ASP A 131 -9.61 -3.88 2.46
CA ASP A 131 -10.15 -2.64 1.89
C ASP A 131 -9.77 -2.40 0.42
N PHE A 132 -9.60 -3.44 -0.40
CA PHE A 132 -9.27 -3.29 -1.82
C PHE A 132 -9.91 -4.40 -2.64
N THR A 133 -10.18 -4.12 -3.91
CA THR A 133 -10.80 -5.10 -4.81
C THR A 133 -9.84 -6.23 -5.18
N PHE A 134 -10.31 -7.49 -5.10
CA PHE A 134 -9.54 -8.67 -5.50
C PHE A 134 -9.77 -8.98 -6.97
N PHE A 135 -9.24 -8.13 -7.85
CA PHE A 135 -9.35 -8.30 -9.30
C PHE A 135 -8.89 -9.70 -9.73
N GLY A 136 -9.66 -10.41 -10.54
CA GLY A 136 -9.31 -11.74 -11.05
C GLY A 136 -8.65 -11.70 -12.43
N GLY A 137 -7.71 -12.60 -12.70
CA GLY A 137 -7.17 -12.78 -14.07
C GLY A 137 -5.65 -12.89 -14.20
N LEU A 138 -5.21 -12.95 -15.46
CA LEU A 138 -3.80 -12.97 -15.88
C LEU A 138 -3.29 -11.54 -16.11
N TYR A 139 -3.16 -10.80 -15.01
CA TYR A 139 -3.01 -9.34 -15.03
C TYR A 139 -1.56 -8.85 -15.16
N ARG A 140 -0.57 -9.75 -15.33
CA ARG A 140 0.84 -9.41 -15.58
C ARG A 140 1.43 -10.08 -16.83
N GLY A 141 0.57 -10.59 -17.71
CA GLY A 141 1.00 -11.30 -18.93
C GLY A 141 1.39 -12.75 -18.70
N VAL A 142 1.93 -13.38 -19.74
CA VAL A 142 2.43 -14.76 -19.74
C VAL A 142 3.62 -14.87 -20.69
N ASN A 143 4.62 -15.65 -20.32
CA ASN A 143 5.83 -15.88 -21.11
C ASN A 143 6.10 -17.38 -21.32
N LEU A 144 6.87 -17.69 -22.36
CA LEU A 144 7.59 -18.94 -22.49
C LEU A 144 9.08 -18.67 -22.28
N LEU A 145 9.72 -19.50 -21.46
CA LEU A 145 11.18 -19.53 -21.36
C LEU A 145 11.68 -20.75 -22.10
N VAL A 146 12.61 -20.53 -23.03
CA VAL A 146 13.30 -21.59 -23.76
C VAL A 146 14.76 -21.59 -23.34
N VAL A 147 15.22 -22.68 -22.75
CA VAL A 147 16.57 -22.81 -22.18
C VAL A 147 17.23 -24.12 -22.63
N PRO A 148 18.57 -24.23 -22.57
CA PRO A 148 19.25 -25.50 -22.78
C PRO A 148 18.90 -26.53 -21.69
N GLU A 149 19.17 -27.81 -21.93
CA GLU A 149 18.97 -28.89 -20.93
C GLU A 149 19.63 -28.55 -19.58
N ARG A 150 20.90 -28.13 -19.61
CA ARG A 150 21.62 -27.56 -18.46
C ARG A 150 21.46 -26.04 -18.43
N HIS A 151 20.81 -25.53 -17.40
CA HIS A 151 20.42 -24.13 -17.29
C HIS A 151 20.38 -23.65 -15.83
N PHE A 152 20.30 -22.35 -15.62
CA PHE A 152 20.04 -21.76 -14.30
C PHE A 152 18.60 -22.03 -13.86
N GLU A 153 18.43 -22.37 -12.59
CA GLU A 153 17.18 -22.82 -11.95
C GLU A 153 16.00 -21.88 -12.24
N LEU A 154 14.85 -22.47 -12.54
CA LEU A 154 13.62 -21.78 -12.96
C LEU A 154 12.40 -22.14 -12.10
N GLU A 155 12.36 -23.32 -11.49
CA GLU A 155 11.20 -23.86 -10.80
C GLU A 155 11.16 -23.47 -9.32
N GLU A 156 12.31 -23.24 -8.70
CA GLU A 156 12.39 -22.90 -7.27
C GLU A 156 11.73 -21.55 -6.96
N TYR A 157 10.45 -21.59 -6.58
CA TYR A 157 9.61 -20.46 -6.16
C TYR A 157 9.64 -19.27 -7.14
N GLY A 158 9.78 -19.54 -8.44
CA GLY A 158 9.85 -18.50 -9.48
C GLY A 158 11.09 -17.61 -9.43
N GLY A 159 12.12 -17.98 -8.65
CA GLY A 159 13.32 -17.18 -8.47
C GLY A 159 14.10 -16.93 -9.77
N PRO A 160 15.03 -15.95 -9.79
CA PRO A 160 15.79 -15.57 -10.98
C PRO A 160 16.94 -16.53 -11.33
N GLY A 161 17.22 -17.52 -10.48
CA GLY A 161 18.35 -18.46 -10.65
C GLY A 161 19.72 -17.86 -10.32
N ILE A 162 19.79 -16.58 -9.97
CA ILE A 162 20.99 -15.86 -9.51
C ILE A 162 20.68 -14.98 -8.30
N TYR A 163 21.51 -15.03 -7.28
CA TYR A 163 21.38 -14.30 -6.03
C TYR A 163 22.67 -13.53 -5.75
N VAL A 164 22.55 -12.27 -5.35
CA VAL A 164 23.69 -11.40 -5.04
C VAL A 164 23.55 -10.87 -3.62
N THR A 165 24.55 -11.15 -2.79
CA THR A 165 24.67 -10.61 -1.42
C THR A 165 25.93 -9.75 -1.38
N SER A 166 25.82 -8.55 -0.82
CA SER A 166 26.97 -7.65 -0.66
C SER A 166 27.07 -7.14 0.75
N HIS A 167 28.30 -7.01 1.26
CA HIS A 167 28.60 -6.41 2.56
C HIS A 167 29.77 -5.43 2.47
N LEU A 168 29.69 -4.31 3.18
CA LEU A 168 30.83 -3.42 3.39
C LEU A 168 31.62 -3.87 4.62
N ASN A 169 32.91 -4.14 4.44
CA ASN A 169 33.79 -4.46 5.56
C ASN A 169 34.29 -3.19 6.28
N GLU A 170 35.00 -3.37 7.40
CA GLU A 170 35.52 -2.27 8.22
C GLU A 170 36.49 -1.33 7.47
N ASP A 171 37.16 -1.83 6.43
CA ASP A 171 38.07 -1.06 5.56
C ASP A 171 37.32 -0.29 4.44
N GLY A 172 35.99 -0.37 4.39
CA GLY A 172 35.16 0.25 3.36
C GLY A 172 35.20 -0.47 2.00
N LYS A 173 35.71 -1.71 1.94
CA LYS A 173 35.67 -2.55 0.74
C LYS A 173 34.37 -3.34 0.70
N ALA A 174 33.81 -3.53 -0.49
CA ALA A 174 32.66 -4.41 -0.66
C ALA A 174 33.09 -5.84 -0.95
N GLU A 175 32.61 -6.78 -0.14
CA GLU A 175 32.56 -8.21 -0.47
C GLU A 175 31.24 -8.49 -1.19
N VAL A 176 31.30 -9.02 -2.40
CA VAL A 176 30.12 -9.33 -3.23
C VAL A 176 30.11 -10.81 -3.56
N LEU A 177 29.14 -11.53 -3.01
CA LEU A 177 28.87 -12.93 -3.28
C LEU A 177 27.82 -13.05 -4.39
N VAL A 178 28.19 -13.68 -5.50
CA VAL A 178 27.28 -14.02 -6.60
C VAL A 178 27.08 -15.53 -6.61
N GLN A 179 25.84 -15.96 -6.39
CA GLN A 179 25.43 -17.37 -6.32
C GLN A 179 24.44 -17.70 -7.44
N GLY A 180 24.75 -18.69 -8.25
CA GLY A 180 23.85 -19.28 -9.21
C GLY A 180 23.23 -20.57 -8.66
N LYS A 181 21.95 -20.80 -8.98
CA LYS A 181 21.30 -22.10 -8.82
C LYS A 181 21.10 -22.71 -10.20
N VAL A 182 21.28 -24.02 -10.33
CA VAL A 182 21.33 -24.71 -11.62
C VAL A 182 20.45 -25.95 -11.65
N SER A 183 19.88 -26.23 -12.82
CA SER A 183 19.05 -27.40 -13.13
C SER A 183 19.61 -28.15 -14.35
N GLY A 184 19.24 -29.42 -14.51
CA GLY A 184 19.74 -30.30 -15.57
C GLY A 184 21.19 -30.80 -15.39
N GLY A 185 21.85 -30.43 -14.29
CA GLY A 185 23.21 -30.85 -13.95
C GLY A 185 24.23 -29.70 -13.91
N GLN A 186 25.35 -29.92 -13.22
CA GLN A 186 26.42 -28.93 -13.10
C GLN A 186 27.17 -28.74 -14.44
N SER A 187 27.71 -27.54 -14.65
CA SER A 187 28.73 -27.30 -15.67
C SER A 187 30.14 -27.52 -15.10
N GLU A 188 31.11 -27.78 -15.99
CA GLU A 188 32.53 -27.85 -15.65
C GLU A 188 33.08 -26.48 -15.23
N ALA A 189 32.50 -25.40 -15.76
CA ALA A 189 32.91 -24.04 -15.43
C ALA A 189 31.74 -23.04 -15.57
N TYR A 190 31.82 -21.98 -14.79
CA TYR A 190 30.95 -20.82 -14.85
C TYR A 190 31.80 -19.58 -14.97
N LYS A 191 31.39 -18.69 -15.88
CA LYS A 191 31.98 -17.36 -16.03
C LYS A 191 31.12 -16.35 -15.28
N VAL A 192 31.70 -15.63 -14.32
CA VAL A 192 31.02 -14.64 -13.49
C VAL A 192 31.61 -13.27 -13.74
N GLN A 193 30.74 -12.28 -13.97
CA GLN A 193 31.11 -10.88 -14.26
C GLN A 193 30.38 -9.93 -13.31
N ILE A 194 31.09 -8.89 -12.86
CA ILE A 194 30.48 -7.70 -12.28
C ILE A 194 30.73 -6.54 -13.24
N ARG A 195 29.66 -5.78 -13.53
CA ARG A 195 29.70 -4.59 -14.38
C ARG A 195 29.33 -3.33 -13.60
N ASN A 196 29.95 -2.21 -13.95
CA ASN A 196 29.60 -0.88 -13.45
C ASN A 196 28.26 -0.37 -14.05
N GLY A 197 27.82 0.81 -13.63
CA GLY A 197 26.56 1.42 -14.10
C GLY A 197 26.58 1.76 -15.60
N GLU A 198 27.75 1.92 -16.19
CA GLU A 198 27.97 2.13 -17.62
C GLU A 198 27.97 0.82 -18.44
N GLY A 199 27.92 -0.34 -17.77
CA GLY A 199 27.89 -1.67 -18.39
C GLY A 199 29.26 -2.27 -18.72
N GLU A 200 30.35 -1.64 -18.30
CA GLU A 200 31.72 -2.12 -18.45
C GLU A 200 32.03 -3.22 -17.43
N ILE A 201 32.73 -4.28 -17.85
CA ILE A 201 33.15 -5.36 -16.96
C ILE A 201 34.31 -4.86 -16.09
N ILE A 202 34.08 -4.73 -14.79
CA ILE A 202 35.09 -4.29 -13.82
C ILE A 202 35.77 -5.47 -13.12
N LEU A 203 35.07 -6.60 -12.98
CA LEU A 203 35.59 -7.84 -12.42
C LEU A 203 35.06 -9.04 -13.21
N GLU A 204 35.91 -10.04 -13.40
CA GLU A 204 35.58 -11.27 -14.11
C GLU A 204 36.37 -12.45 -13.53
N ALA A 205 35.73 -13.61 -13.42
CA ALA A 205 36.39 -14.86 -13.03
C ALA A 205 35.71 -16.08 -13.62
N ASN A 206 36.49 -17.15 -13.80
CA ASN A 206 35.98 -18.50 -14.03
C ASN A 206 36.01 -19.29 -12.73
N THR A 207 35.00 -20.13 -12.49
CA THR A 207 34.86 -20.96 -11.29
C THR A 207 34.23 -22.30 -11.65
N GLU A 208 34.60 -23.38 -10.94
CA GLU A 208 34.01 -24.72 -11.12
C GLU A 208 32.67 -24.87 -10.37
N LYS A 209 32.38 -23.96 -9.44
CA LYS A 209 31.12 -23.92 -8.68
C LYS A 209 30.25 -22.77 -9.19
N PRO A 210 28.91 -22.87 -9.13
CA PRO A 210 28.01 -21.78 -9.49
C PRO A 210 28.00 -20.70 -8.39
N GLU A 211 29.17 -20.27 -7.93
CA GLU A 211 29.35 -19.31 -6.85
C GLU A 211 30.71 -18.62 -7.00
N LYS A 212 30.73 -17.30 -6.76
CA LYS A 212 31.96 -16.52 -6.72
C LYS A 212 31.84 -15.33 -5.77
N VAL A 213 32.85 -15.16 -4.92
CA VAL A 213 33.08 -13.93 -4.14
C VAL A 213 34.04 -13.01 -4.88
N PHE A 214 33.67 -11.73 -4.96
CA PHE A 214 34.46 -10.63 -5.47
C PHE A 214 34.71 -9.58 -4.39
N PHE A 215 35.80 -8.84 -4.52
CA PHE A 215 36.11 -7.68 -3.68
C PHE A 215 36.21 -6.45 -4.56
N ILE A 216 35.46 -5.39 -4.23
CA ILE A 216 35.51 -4.10 -4.91
C ILE A 216 36.16 -3.10 -3.95
N ASP A 217 37.34 -2.60 -4.33
CA ASP A 217 38.00 -1.52 -3.61
C ASP A 217 37.28 -0.19 -3.92
N ASN A 218 36.97 0.59 -2.87
CA ASN A 218 36.26 1.87 -2.98
C ASN A 218 34.94 1.78 -3.80
N PRO A 219 33.99 0.93 -3.38
CA PRO A 219 32.73 0.76 -4.10
C PRO A 219 31.94 2.07 -4.11
N ARG A 220 31.36 2.43 -5.26
CA ARG A 220 30.27 3.41 -5.29
C ARG A 220 29.02 2.73 -4.72
N VAL A 221 28.57 3.19 -3.56
CA VAL A 221 27.45 2.60 -2.82
C VAL A 221 26.11 3.09 -3.36
N TRP A 222 25.09 2.25 -3.26
CA TRP A 222 23.70 2.69 -3.43
C TRP A 222 23.32 3.51 -2.20
N ASN A 223 23.04 4.80 -2.38
CA ASN A 223 22.85 5.76 -1.29
C ASN A 223 21.47 6.43 -1.37
N GLY A 224 20.44 5.63 -1.62
CA GLY A 224 19.07 6.09 -1.77
C GLY A 224 18.97 7.12 -2.89
N LYS A 225 18.16 8.15 -2.70
CA LYS A 225 17.93 9.20 -3.71
C LYS A 225 19.17 10.04 -4.00
N LYS A 226 20.14 10.09 -3.08
CA LYS A 226 21.36 10.88 -3.26
C LYS A 226 22.22 10.31 -4.41
N ASP A 227 22.33 8.99 -4.44
CA ASP A 227 23.10 8.27 -5.46
C ASP A 227 22.61 6.81 -5.60
N PRO A 228 21.58 6.53 -6.40
CA PRO A 228 21.01 5.20 -6.56
C PRO A 228 21.86 4.31 -7.49
N TYR A 229 23.15 4.20 -7.21
CA TYR A 229 24.09 3.51 -8.09
C TYR A 229 23.87 1.99 -8.11
N LEU A 230 23.80 1.42 -9.32
CA LEU A 230 23.56 -0.01 -9.56
C LEU A 230 24.71 -0.63 -10.35
N TYR A 231 25.16 -1.78 -9.87
CA TYR A 231 26.01 -2.71 -10.62
C TYR A 231 25.14 -3.76 -11.31
N THR A 232 25.74 -4.54 -12.20
CA THR A 232 25.12 -5.75 -12.76
C THR A 232 26.01 -6.97 -12.52
N ALA A 233 25.46 -8.00 -11.89
CA ALA A 233 26.07 -9.32 -11.81
C ALA A 233 25.55 -10.19 -12.96
N LYS A 234 26.45 -10.90 -13.64
CA LYS A 234 26.11 -11.84 -14.72
C LYS A 234 26.86 -13.15 -14.52
N MET A 235 26.15 -14.27 -14.66
CA MET A 235 26.72 -15.60 -14.64
C MET A 235 26.38 -16.34 -15.93
N ILE A 236 27.38 -16.96 -16.54
CA ILE A 236 27.27 -17.71 -17.79
C ILE A 236 27.74 -19.14 -17.51
N MET A 237 26.95 -20.12 -17.91
CA MET A 237 27.27 -21.54 -17.81
C MET A 237 28.07 -21.97 -19.05
N GLU A 238 29.32 -22.40 -18.86
CA GLU A 238 30.14 -22.89 -19.98
C GLU A 238 29.55 -24.18 -20.56
N GLY A 239 29.75 -24.40 -21.86
CA GLY A 239 29.21 -25.56 -22.59
C GLY A 239 27.75 -25.38 -23.04
N SER A 240 26.81 -25.06 -22.15
CA SER A 240 25.40 -24.82 -22.55
C SER A 240 25.17 -23.41 -23.09
N GLY A 241 25.98 -22.44 -22.63
CA GLY A 241 25.82 -21.03 -22.95
C GLY A 241 24.54 -20.43 -22.36
N ASP A 242 23.94 -21.04 -21.34
CA ASP A 242 22.87 -20.39 -20.58
C ASP A 242 23.45 -19.24 -19.74
N GLU A 243 22.69 -18.18 -19.58
CA GLU A 243 23.12 -17.00 -18.83
C GLU A 243 21.97 -16.36 -18.06
N VAL A 244 22.30 -15.82 -16.90
CA VAL A 244 21.41 -15.02 -16.05
C VAL A 244 22.15 -13.78 -15.57
N SER A 245 21.40 -12.72 -15.33
CA SER A 245 21.94 -11.48 -14.79
C SER A 245 20.92 -10.79 -13.90
N THR A 246 21.40 -10.05 -12.91
CA THR A 246 20.59 -9.19 -12.06
C THR A 246 21.34 -7.90 -11.79
N ARG A 247 20.60 -6.80 -11.67
CA ARG A 247 21.14 -5.58 -11.05
C ARG A 247 21.21 -5.76 -9.55
N PHE A 248 22.12 -5.05 -8.92
CA PHE A 248 22.24 -4.97 -7.47
C PHE A 248 22.89 -3.66 -7.05
N GLY A 249 22.66 -3.24 -5.80
CA GLY A 249 23.29 -2.07 -5.18
C GLY A 249 24.01 -2.49 -3.92
N ILE A 250 25.17 -1.87 -3.65
CA ILE A 250 25.96 -2.13 -2.44
C ILE A 250 25.56 -1.10 -1.40
N ARG A 251 24.96 -1.53 -0.28
CA ARG A 251 24.57 -0.63 0.81
C ARG A 251 24.46 -1.38 2.13
N GLU A 252 24.65 -0.64 3.21
CA GLU A 252 24.38 -1.10 4.58
C GLU A 252 23.28 -0.24 5.18
N PHE A 253 22.47 -0.81 6.08
CA PHE A 253 21.48 -0.04 6.81
C PHE A 253 21.25 -0.61 8.20
N TYR A 254 20.77 0.22 9.10
CA TYR A 254 20.28 -0.19 10.40
C TYR A 254 19.15 0.74 10.86
N VAL A 255 18.42 0.29 11.87
CA VAL A 255 17.38 1.08 12.53
C VAL A 255 17.72 1.15 14.00
N ASP A 256 17.68 2.36 14.53
CA ASP A 256 17.88 2.66 15.94
C ASP A 256 16.57 3.13 16.55
N ALA A 257 16.25 2.65 17.76
CA ALA A 257 14.97 2.93 18.39
C ALA A 257 14.79 4.41 18.77
N GLU A 258 15.87 5.17 18.95
CA GLU A 258 15.81 6.58 19.39
C GLU A 258 16.07 7.56 18.23
N THR A 259 16.79 7.11 17.20
CA THR A 259 17.28 7.98 16.12
C THR A 259 16.84 7.54 14.72
N GLY A 260 16.03 6.49 14.61
CA GLY A 260 15.36 6.08 13.39
C GLY A 260 16.26 5.34 12.40
N PHE A 261 16.05 5.56 11.11
CA PHE A 261 16.71 4.80 10.04
C PHE A 261 18.04 5.43 9.58
N PHE A 262 19.04 4.58 9.35
CA PHE A 262 20.34 4.95 8.80
C PHE A 262 20.66 4.16 7.54
N LEU A 263 21.18 4.86 6.54
CA LEU A 263 21.70 4.29 5.29
C LEU A 263 23.17 4.65 5.16
N ASN A 264 24.03 3.64 5.00
CA ASN A 264 25.48 3.82 4.87
C ASN A 264 26.08 4.70 5.99
N GLN A 265 25.67 4.46 7.24
CA GLN A 265 26.08 5.20 8.45
C GLN A 265 25.56 6.65 8.55
N GLU A 266 24.75 7.13 7.61
CA GLU A 266 24.12 8.44 7.66
C GLU A 266 22.64 8.34 8.02
N SER A 267 22.14 9.26 8.85
CA SER A 267 20.71 9.35 9.12
C SER A 267 19.96 9.62 7.82
N TYR A 268 18.96 8.79 7.53
CA TYR A 268 18.18 8.85 6.29
C TYR A 268 16.70 8.63 6.61
N PRO A 269 15.99 9.62 7.16
CA PRO A 269 14.60 9.46 7.58
C PRO A 269 13.71 8.93 6.44
N LEU A 270 13.01 7.82 6.70
CA LEU A 270 12.08 7.25 5.73
C LEU A 270 10.74 7.99 5.84
N ARG A 271 10.50 8.88 4.91
CA ARG A 271 9.27 9.68 4.78
C ARG A 271 8.71 9.39 3.40
N GLY A 272 7.59 8.70 3.37
CA GLY A 272 7.14 8.01 2.17
C GLY A 272 5.64 7.90 2.06
N VAL A 273 5.24 7.11 1.08
CA VAL A 273 3.84 6.86 0.73
C VAL A 273 3.63 5.37 0.52
N SER A 274 2.42 4.90 0.76
CA SER A 274 2.00 3.58 0.29
C SER A 274 1.48 3.67 -1.15
N ARG A 275 1.46 2.55 -1.87
CA ARG A 275 0.96 2.49 -3.25
C ARG A 275 0.26 1.16 -3.50
N HIS A 276 -1.00 1.19 -3.97
CA HIS A 276 -1.68 0.03 -4.57
C HIS A 276 -1.37 -0.11 -6.07
N GLN A 277 -1.52 -1.32 -6.62
CA GLN A 277 -1.12 -1.64 -8.00
C GLN A 277 -2.21 -1.46 -9.07
N ASP A 278 -3.30 -0.76 -8.75
CA ASP A 278 -4.43 -0.57 -9.64
C ASP A 278 -4.57 0.87 -10.15
N ARG A 279 -5.34 1.01 -11.23
CA ARG A 279 -5.62 2.28 -11.92
C ARG A 279 -7.02 2.27 -12.51
N GLN A 280 -7.65 3.44 -12.55
CA GLN A 280 -9.00 3.62 -13.08
C GLN A 280 -9.19 2.99 -14.47
N GLY A 281 -10.21 2.15 -14.61
CA GLY A 281 -10.57 1.48 -15.86
C GLY A 281 -9.65 0.33 -16.28
N LYS A 282 -8.63 0.00 -15.46
CA LYS A 282 -7.69 -1.10 -15.73
C LYS A 282 -7.68 -2.16 -14.63
N GLY A 283 -8.28 -1.86 -13.47
CA GLY A 283 -7.95 -2.58 -12.23
C GLY A 283 -6.44 -2.62 -12.07
N TRP A 284 -5.90 -3.79 -11.72
CA TRP A 284 -4.45 -4.00 -11.68
C TRP A 284 -3.81 -4.52 -12.98
N ALA A 285 -4.55 -4.63 -14.08
CA ALA A 285 -4.00 -5.00 -15.40
C ALA A 285 -3.33 -3.77 -16.05
N ILE A 286 -2.35 -3.20 -15.35
CA ILE A 286 -1.67 -1.97 -15.73
C ILE A 286 -0.38 -2.26 -16.51
N SER A 287 -0.03 -1.36 -17.43
CA SER A 287 1.18 -1.48 -18.23
C SER A 287 2.43 -1.09 -17.45
N GLU A 288 3.62 -1.39 -17.99
CA GLU A 288 4.88 -0.87 -17.44
C GLU A 288 4.91 0.67 -17.43
N GLU A 289 4.31 1.32 -18.44
CA GLU A 289 4.26 2.79 -18.50
C GLU A 289 3.40 3.38 -17.39
N ASP A 290 2.26 2.74 -17.08
CA ASP A 290 1.44 3.15 -15.92
C ASP A 290 2.24 3.03 -14.60
N GLN A 291 3.02 1.95 -14.46
CA GLN A 291 3.89 1.74 -13.31
C GLN A 291 5.02 2.77 -13.24
N ARG A 292 5.60 3.14 -14.38
CA ARG A 292 6.64 4.17 -14.49
C ARG A 292 6.09 5.53 -14.09
N GLU A 293 4.90 5.90 -14.57
CA GLU A 293 4.25 7.14 -14.18
C GLU A 293 4.01 7.20 -12.66
N ASP A 294 3.50 6.13 -12.06
CA ASP A 294 3.32 6.04 -10.62
C ASP A 294 4.66 6.26 -9.88
N ALA A 295 5.74 5.59 -10.31
CA ALA A 295 7.07 5.73 -9.71
C ALA A 295 7.62 7.16 -9.86
N MET A 296 7.40 7.80 -11.01
CA MET A 296 7.83 9.19 -11.25
C MET A 296 7.04 10.21 -10.42
N LEU A 297 5.74 9.97 -10.18
CA LEU A 297 4.94 10.82 -9.28
C LEU A 297 5.41 10.70 -7.83
N ILE A 298 5.78 9.49 -7.38
CA ILE A 298 6.36 9.25 -6.04
C ILE A 298 7.77 9.88 -5.94
N HIS A 299 8.56 9.84 -7.01
CA HIS A 299 9.83 10.53 -7.04
C HIS A 299 9.65 12.06 -6.99
N GLU A 300 8.67 12.60 -7.73
CA GLU A 300 8.37 14.03 -7.81
C GLU A 300 7.91 14.62 -6.47
N ILE A 301 7.09 13.91 -5.70
CA ILE A 301 6.64 14.37 -4.37
C ILE A 301 7.79 14.40 -3.37
N GLY A 302 8.93 13.77 -3.66
CA GLY A 302 10.10 13.81 -2.80
C GLY A 302 10.22 12.62 -1.84
N ALA A 303 9.29 11.66 -1.85
CA ALA A 303 9.30 10.50 -0.97
C ALA A 303 10.67 9.78 -1.00
N THR A 304 11.21 9.43 0.17
CA THR A 304 12.46 8.65 0.32
C THR A 304 12.22 7.15 0.39
N ALA A 305 10.97 6.76 0.67
CA ALA A 305 10.55 5.37 0.81
C ALA A 305 9.17 5.13 0.22
N VAL A 306 8.89 3.88 -0.13
CA VAL A 306 7.56 3.42 -0.54
C VAL A 306 7.20 2.11 0.17
N ARG A 307 5.97 2.04 0.68
CA ARG A 307 5.38 0.80 1.18
C ARG A 307 4.50 0.20 0.07
N LEU A 308 4.90 -0.97 -0.42
CA LEU A 308 4.20 -1.68 -1.49
C LEU A 308 3.19 -2.65 -0.87
N ALA A 309 2.14 -2.03 -0.36
CA ALA A 309 1.01 -2.68 0.30
C ALA A 309 -0.01 -3.20 -0.74
N HIS A 310 -0.72 -4.30 -0.51
CA HIS A 310 -0.60 -5.26 0.60
C HIS A 310 -0.11 -6.61 0.08
N TYR A 311 0.81 -6.58 -0.88
CA TYR A 311 1.18 -7.79 -1.61
C TYR A 311 2.44 -7.56 -2.45
N GLN A 312 2.98 -8.63 -3.01
CA GLN A 312 4.07 -8.55 -3.96
C GLN A 312 3.66 -7.74 -5.20
N HIS A 313 4.46 -6.75 -5.57
CA HIS A 313 4.27 -5.93 -6.77
C HIS A 313 4.97 -6.52 -8.01
N ALA A 314 4.74 -5.93 -9.18
CA ALA A 314 5.44 -6.32 -10.39
C ALA A 314 6.94 -5.98 -10.30
N GLN A 315 7.79 -6.83 -10.89
CA GLN A 315 9.26 -6.68 -10.90
C GLN A 315 9.69 -5.29 -11.40
N SER A 316 9.04 -4.79 -12.46
CA SER A 316 9.28 -3.46 -13.03
C SER A 316 9.16 -2.34 -11.99
N PHE A 317 8.24 -2.45 -11.03
CA PHE A 317 8.10 -1.41 -10.01
C PHE A 317 9.24 -1.44 -8.99
N TYR A 318 9.70 -2.64 -8.61
CA TYR A 318 10.89 -2.78 -7.75
C TYR A 318 12.16 -2.29 -8.48
N ASP A 319 12.28 -2.56 -9.77
CA ASP A 319 13.33 -2.01 -10.63
C ASP A 319 13.33 -0.48 -10.64
N PHE A 320 12.16 0.16 -10.74
CA PHE A 320 12.07 1.63 -10.63
C PHE A 320 12.45 2.13 -9.23
N CYS A 321 12.13 1.39 -8.17
CA CYS A 321 12.53 1.76 -6.82
C CYS A 321 14.06 1.71 -6.66
N ASP A 322 14.72 0.69 -7.23
CA ASP A 322 16.17 0.59 -7.25
C ASP A 322 16.82 1.77 -7.98
N GLU A 323 16.31 2.09 -9.18
CA GLU A 323 16.79 3.16 -10.05
C GLU A 323 16.57 4.57 -9.46
N LEU A 324 15.46 4.78 -8.78
CA LEU A 324 15.07 6.08 -8.23
C LEU A 324 15.56 6.28 -6.79
N GLY A 325 16.19 5.28 -6.19
CA GLY A 325 16.75 5.39 -4.85
C GLY A 325 15.72 5.35 -3.72
N MET A 326 14.58 4.72 -3.96
CA MET A 326 13.49 4.62 -2.98
C MET A 326 13.71 3.40 -2.08
N VAL A 327 13.67 3.58 -0.76
CA VAL A 327 13.71 2.45 0.17
C VAL A 327 12.34 1.77 0.20
N VAL A 328 12.30 0.45 0.05
CA VAL A 328 11.06 -0.32 -0.10
C VAL A 328 10.77 -1.16 1.15
N TRP A 329 9.51 -1.09 1.57
CA TRP A 329 8.85 -2.12 2.38
C TRP A 329 7.95 -2.93 1.45
N ALA A 330 8.27 -4.21 1.25
CA ALA A 330 7.46 -5.18 0.50
C ALA A 330 6.78 -6.17 1.46
N GLU A 331 5.54 -6.57 1.20
CA GLU A 331 4.77 -7.42 2.12
C GLU A 331 3.92 -8.48 1.41
N ILE A 332 3.45 -9.46 2.17
CA ILE A 332 2.45 -10.45 1.73
C ILE A 332 1.03 -10.02 2.14
N PRO A 333 -0.03 -10.53 1.49
CA PRO A 333 -1.41 -10.18 1.81
C PRO A 333 -1.97 -10.87 3.06
N PHE A 334 -1.13 -11.13 4.07
CA PHE A 334 -1.60 -11.65 5.35
C PHE A 334 -2.24 -10.49 6.14
N ILE A 335 -3.54 -10.28 5.94
CA ILE A 335 -4.22 -9.03 6.30
C ILE A 335 -5.56 -9.24 7.02
N SER A 336 -5.87 -8.34 7.94
CA SER A 336 -7.14 -8.15 8.66
C SER A 336 -7.65 -9.30 9.54
N ARG A 337 -7.95 -10.47 8.97
CA ARG A 337 -8.53 -11.60 9.72
C ARG A 337 -7.70 -12.86 9.52
N PHE A 338 -7.28 -13.46 10.62
CA PHE A 338 -6.56 -14.73 10.61
C PHE A 338 -7.50 -15.92 10.31
N ILE A 339 -7.18 -16.66 9.26
CA ILE A 339 -7.81 -17.91 8.87
C ILE A 339 -7.01 -19.08 9.44
N ASN A 340 -7.56 -19.78 10.43
CA ASN A 340 -6.87 -20.84 11.17
C ASN A 340 -7.03 -22.23 10.52
N THR A 341 -6.78 -22.32 9.21
CA THR A 341 -6.67 -23.60 8.49
C THR A 341 -5.20 -23.94 8.25
N LYS A 342 -4.91 -25.21 7.95
CA LYS A 342 -3.54 -25.62 7.63
C LYS A 342 -3.11 -24.99 6.31
N GLU A 343 -4.00 -24.99 5.33
CA GLU A 343 -3.82 -24.53 3.97
C GLU A 343 -3.56 -23.02 3.93
N ALA A 344 -4.32 -22.21 4.68
CA ALA A 344 -4.09 -20.77 4.76
C ALA A 344 -2.74 -20.41 5.43
N LYS A 345 -2.32 -21.18 6.45
CA LYS A 345 -0.98 -21.01 7.05
C LYS A 345 0.12 -21.34 6.04
N GLU A 346 -0.02 -22.45 5.33
CA GLU A 346 0.91 -22.84 4.25
C GLU A 346 0.95 -21.80 3.13
N ASP A 347 -0.17 -21.14 2.82
CA ASP A 347 -0.23 -20.02 1.88
C ASP A 347 0.61 -18.82 2.33
N THR A 348 0.50 -18.40 3.60
CA THR A 348 1.36 -17.30 4.11
C THR A 348 2.85 -17.61 3.98
N VAL A 349 3.25 -18.85 4.26
CA VAL A 349 4.63 -19.32 4.12
C VAL A 349 5.09 -19.37 2.66
N ARG A 350 4.22 -19.82 1.76
CA ARG A 350 4.50 -19.86 0.32
C ARG A 350 4.67 -18.46 -0.24
N GLN A 351 3.70 -17.58 -0.02
CA GLN A 351 3.74 -16.20 -0.52
C GLN A 351 4.96 -15.44 0.02
N MET A 352 5.33 -15.64 1.29
CA MET A 352 6.55 -15.01 1.86
C MET A 352 7.82 -15.54 1.21
N ARG A 353 7.88 -16.86 0.97
CA ARG A 353 9.04 -17.47 0.30
C ARG A 353 9.18 -16.97 -1.14
N GLU A 354 8.09 -16.90 -1.88
CA GLU A 354 8.07 -16.39 -3.25
C GLU A 354 8.45 -14.91 -3.28
N LEU A 355 7.90 -14.09 -2.38
CA LEU A 355 8.27 -12.68 -2.24
C LEU A 355 9.77 -12.51 -2.06
N ILE A 356 10.38 -13.19 -1.09
CA ILE A 356 11.81 -13.06 -0.81
C ILE A 356 12.64 -13.60 -1.98
N MET A 357 12.33 -14.81 -2.46
CA MET A 357 13.14 -15.49 -3.48
C MET A 357 13.12 -14.78 -4.84
N GLN A 358 12.02 -14.12 -5.18
CA GLN A 358 11.88 -13.37 -6.44
C GLN A 358 12.49 -11.98 -6.33
N ASN A 359 12.52 -11.39 -5.14
CA ASN A 359 12.91 -9.98 -4.95
C ASN A 359 14.22 -9.78 -4.17
N TYR A 360 14.95 -10.87 -3.87
CA TYR A 360 16.17 -10.87 -3.05
C TYR A 360 17.24 -9.88 -3.51
N ASN A 361 17.36 -9.68 -4.82
CA ASN A 361 18.44 -8.88 -5.41
C ASN A 361 18.15 -7.38 -5.43
N HIS A 362 16.92 -6.94 -5.13
CA HIS A 362 16.55 -5.52 -5.17
C HIS A 362 17.21 -4.76 -4.00
N PRO A 363 18.18 -3.86 -4.26
CA PRO A 363 18.78 -3.04 -3.22
C PRO A 363 17.79 -2.05 -2.61
N SER A 364 16.68 -1.73 -3.26
CA SER A 364 15.65 -0.86 -2.66
C SER A 364 15.01 -1.50 -1.42
N ILE A 365 14.77 -2.80 -1.43
CA ILE A 365 14.03 -3.49 -0.36
C ILE A 365 14.88 -3.57 0.91
N CYS A 366 14.42 -2.93 1.99
CA CYS A 366 14.99 -3.05 3.34
C CYS A 366 14.15 -3.96 4.23
N PHE A 367 12.84 -4.07 3.93
CA PHE A 367 11.86 -4.57 4.88
C PHE A 367 10.92 -5.60 4.25
N TRP A 368 10.71 -6.71 4.97
CA TRP A 368 9.73 -7.74 4.67
C TRP A 368 8.56 -7.63 5.67
N GLY A 369 7.40 -7.16 5.20
CA GLY A 369 6.18 -7.09 5.99
C GLY A 369 5.50 -8.44 6.10
N ILE A 370 5.28 -8.90 7.33
CA ILE A 370 4.71 -10.23 7.56
C ILE A 370 3.19 -10.23 7.66
N SER A 371 2.57 -9.16 8.18
CA SER A 371 1.12 -8.99 8.20
C SER A 371 0.69 -7.54 8.42
N ASN A 372 -0.57 -7.23 8.07
CA ASN A 372 -1.21 -5.93 8.23
C ASN A 372 -2.54 -6.04 8.98
N GLU A 373 -2.73 -5.26 10.04
CA GLU A 373 -3.98 -5.16 10.82
C GLU A 373 -4.60 -6.51 11.20
N ILE A 374 -3.78 -7.54 11.38
CA ILE A 374 -4.27 -8.93 11.43
C ILE A 374 -5.11 -9.25 12.68
N THR A 375 -5.01 -8.39 13.70
CA THR A 375 -5.81 -8.40 14.93
C THR A 375 -7.12 -7.61 14.78
N MET A 376 -7.57 -7.31 13.55
CA MET A 376 -8.94 -6.88 13.32
C MET A 376 -9.92 -8.05 13.57
N GLY A 377 -9.45 -9.28 13.34
CA GLY A 377 -10.03 -10.49 13.95
C GLY A 377 -9.52 -10.72 15.38
N GLU A 378 -9.92 -11.82 16.00
CA GLU A 378 -9.43 -12.19 17.34
C GLU A 378 -7.94 -12.53 17.33
N GLU A 379 -7.19 -12.00 18.29
CA GLU A 379 -5.81 -12.42 18.54
C GLU A 379 -5.80 -13.83 19.18
N SER A 380 -4.98 -14.74 18.65
CA SER A 380 -4.84 -16.11 19.16
C SER A 380 -3.39 -16.58 19.17
N ASP A 381 -3.10 -17.60 19.97
CA ASP A 381 -1.78 -18.24 20.03
C ASP A 381 -1.34 -18.79 18.66
N GLU A 382 -2.29 -19.29 17.86
CA GLU A 382 -2.01 -19.80 16.51
C GLU A 382 -1.65 -18.68 15.51
N LEU A 383 -2.25 -17.49 15.65
CA LEU A 383 -1.88 -16.32 14.87
C LEU A 383 -0.43 -15.93 15.19
N VAL A 384 -0.12 -15.77 16.47
CA VAL A 384 1.23 -15.41 16.94
C VAL A 384 2.26 -16.44 16.49
N GLU A 385 1.96 -17.73 16.60
CA GLU A 385 2.87 -18.78 16.11
C GLU A 385 3.06 -18.73 14.59
N ASN A 386 2.01 -18.43 13.82
CA ASN A 386 2.16 -18.26 12.36
C ASN A 386 3.08 -17.07 12.04
N GLN A 387 2.92 -15.93 12.72
CA GLN A 387 3.80 -14.77 12.55
C GLN A 387 5.25 -15.09 12.95
N ARG A 388 5.48 -15.86 14.03
CA ARG A 388 6.82 -16.34 14.41
C ARG A 388 7.42 -17.32 13.40
N ILE A 389 6.61 -18.14 12.73
CA ILE A 389 7.06 -18.99 11.62
C ILE A 389 7.53 -18.11 10.46
N LEU A 390 6.78 -17.07 10.10
CA LEU A 390 7.15 -16.12 9.04
C LEU A 390 8.43 -15.35 9.41
N GLN A 391 8.54 -14.87 10.65
CA GLN A 391 9.75 -14.23 11.18
C GLN A 391 11.00 -15.10 10.96
N LYS A 392 10.94 -16.35 11.43
CA LYS A 392 12.04 -17.32 11.28
C LYS A 392 12.34 -17.63 9.81
N LEU A 393 11.30 -17.70 8.97
CA LEU A 393 11.46 -17.94 7.54
C LEU A 393 12.19 -16.78 6.87
N CYS A 394 11.81 -15.53 7.15
CA CYS A 394 12.46 -14.34 6.61
C CYS A 394 13.94 -14.33 6.96
N HIS A 395 14.31 -14.48 8.22
CA HIS A 395 15.73 -14.50 8.63
C HIS A 395 16.51 -15.70 8.11
N LYS A 396 15.84 -16.83 7.85
CA LYS A 396 16.48 -18.00 7.23
C LYS A 396 16.79 -17.77 5.75
N LEU A 397 15.86 -17.16 5.02
CA LEU A 397 16.01 -16.93 3.58
C LEU A 397 16.85 -15.69 3.29
N ASP A 398 16.73 -14.67 4.12
CA ASP A 398 17.38 -13.37 3.95
C ASP A 398 17.70 -12.71 5.29
N PRO A 399 18.86 -13.04 5.90
CA PRO A 399 19.31 -12.41 7.14
C PRO A 399 19.78 -10.95 6.94
N SER A 400 19.88 -10.46 5.70
CA SER A 400 20.36 -9.11 5.40
C SER A 400 19.29 -8.03 5.52
N ARG A 401 18.02 -8.41 5.69
CA ARG A 401 16.86 -7.52 5.76
C ARG A 401 16.08 -7.67 7.05
N LYS A 402 15.26 -6.66 7.36
CA LYS A 402 14.47 -6.60 8.60
C LYS A 402 13.01 -6.99 8.34
N THR A 403 12.37 -7.59 9.32
CA THR A 403 10.93 -7.88 9.28
C THR A 403 10.11 -6.82 9.98
N VAL A 404 8.87 -6.63 9.53
CA VAL A 404 7.97 -5.58 10.04
C VAL A 404 6.53 -6.08 10.18
N LEU A 405 5.85 -5.61 11.21
CA LEU A 405 4.40 -5.69 11.37
C LEU A 405 3.74 -4.31 11.22
N ALA A 406 2.61 -4.25 10.52
CA ALA A 406 1.72 -3.09 10.51
C ALA A 406 0.52 -3.37 11.42
N ASN A 407 0.52 -2.77 12.62
CA ASN A 407 -0.48 -2.97 13.66
C ASN A 407 -1.64 -1.97 13.54
N LEU A 408 -2.83 -2.37 14.01
CA LEU A 408 -3.92 -1.43 14.26
C LEU A 408 -3.54 -0.44 15.38
N THR A 409 -4.06 0.78 15.34
CA THR A 409 -3.85 1.77 16.42
C THR A 409 -4.31 1.26 17.80
N THR A 410 -5.22 0.30 17.83
CA THR A 410 -5.81 -0.28 19.05
C THR A 410 -4.97 -1.38 19.70
N VAL A 411 -3.90 -1.85 19.03
CA VAL A 411 -2.97 -2.83 19.63
C VAL A 411 -2.32 -2.19 20.86
N GLU A 412 -2.55 -2.81 22.02
CA GLU A 412 -2.03 -2.32 23.30
C GLU A 412 -0.50 -2.25 23.30
N SER A 413 0.05 -1.28 24.02
CA SER A 413 1.50 -1.05 24.06
C SER A 413 2.28 -2.28 24.52
N GLN A 414 1.74 -3.07 25.44
CA GLN A 414 2.38 -4.27 25.99
C GLN A 414 2.05 -5.56 25.22
N SER A 415 1.26 -5.50 24.15
CA SER A 415 0.90 -6.66 23.33
C SER A 415 2.13 -7.36 22.78
N GLU A 416 2.04 -8.68 22.61
CA GLU A 416 3.10 -9.47 21.99
C GLU A 416 3.33 -9.08 20.53
N GLN A 417 2.31 -8.56 19.84
CA GLN A 417 2.40 -8.08 18.45
C GLN A 417 3.55 -7.09 18.24
N ASN A 418 3.90 -6.28 19.25
CA ASN A 418 5.00 -5.33 19.18
C ASN A 418 6.40 -5.95 19.25
N LYS A 419 6.50 -7.25 19.54
CA LYS A 419 7.76 -7.94 19.88
C LYS A 419 8.08 -9.12 18.95
N ILE A 420 7.21 -9.45 17.99
CA ILE A 420 7.38 -10.62 17.11
C ILE A 420 8.44 -10.36 16.02
N THR A 421 8.41 -9.18 15.41
CA THR A 421 9.29 -8.76 14.30
C THR A 421 10.44 -7.87 14.74
N ASP A 422 11.39 -7.64 13.83
CA ASP A 422 12.52 -6.74 14.12
C ASP A 422 12.08 -5.29 14.36
N LEU A 423 11.07 -4.84 13.62
CA LEU A 423 10.50 -3.49 13.72
C LEU A 423 8.98 -3.57 13.88
N SER A 424 8.37 -2.56 14.49
CA SER A 424 6.91 -2.42 14.62
C SER A 424 6.47 -1.11 13.99
N ALA A 425 5.35 -1.12 13.28
CA ALA A 425 4.72 0.08 12.74
C ALA A 425 3.22 0.04 12.97
N TYR A 426 2.59 1.22 12.98
CA TYR A 426 1.18 1.37 13.27
C TYR A 426 0.43 2.10 12.16
N ASN A 427 -0.78 1.61 11.87
CA ASN A 427 -1.77 2.31 11.07
C ASN A 427 -2.51 3.29 11.99
N VAL A 428 -2.50 4.59 11.69
CA VAL A 428 -2.99 5.65 12.56
C VAL A 428 -3.92 6.60 11.81
N TYR A 429 -5.19 6.60 12.19
CA TYR A 429 -6.24 7.42 11.57
C TYR A 429 -6.91 8.38 12.57
N MET A 430 -6.20 8.80 13.62
CA MET A 430 -6.74 9.78 14.56
C MET A 430 -6.95 11.13 13.86
N GLY A 431 -8.12 11.74 14.03
CA GLY A 431 -8.57 12.88 13.24
C GLY A 431 -9.31 12.49 11.95
N TRP A 432 -9.43 11.22 11.61
CA TRP A 432 -10.32 10.76 10.54
C TRP A 432 -11.38 9.79 11.07
N TYR A 433 -10.97 8.62 11.57
CA TYR A 433 -11.88 7.58 12.07
C TYR A 433 -12.14 7.66 13.58
N ALA A 434 -11.23 8.26 14.34
CA ALA A 434 -11.37 8.40 15.79
C ALA A 434 -10.63 9.65 16.27
N GLY A 435 -10.95 10.17 17.46
CA GLY A 435 -10.18 11.24 18.11
C GLY A 435 -9.93 12.48 17.26
N LYS A 436 -8.83 13.20 17.57
CA LYS A 436 -8.36 14.39 16.86
C LYS A 436 -6.94 14.16 16.35
N VAL A 437 -6.58 14.80 15.23
CA VAL A 437 -5.24 14.63 14.62
C VAL A 437 -4.13 15.23 15.49
N GLU A 438 -4.46 16.23 16.32
CA GLU A 438 -3.54 16.87 17.25
C GLU A 438 -3.06 15.94 18.37
N ASP A 439 -3.82 14.89 18.68
CA ASP A 439 -3.50 13.95 19.75
C ASP A 439 -2.48 12.88 19.30
N CYS A 440 -2.24 12.74 17.99
CA CYS A 440 -1.32 11.76 17.41
C CYS A 440 0.08 11.83 18.02
N GLY A 441 0.63 13.04 18.18
CA GLY A 441 1.98 13.20 18.70
C GLY A 441 2.12 12.69 20.14
N ALA A 442 1.16 13.03 21.00
CA ALA A 442 1.15 12.58 22.38
C ALA A 442 0.97 11.06 22.49
N TRP A 443 0.15 10.46 21.61
CA TRP A 443 0.01 9.01 21.52
C TRP A 443 1.33 8.33 21.13
N MET A 444 2.03 8.83 20.10
CA MET A 444 3.34 8.29 19.69
C MET A 444 4.36 8.35 20.84
N ASP A 445 4.41 9.48 21.55
CA ASP A 445 5.35 9.67 22.66
C ASP A 445 5.05 8.75 23.84
N SER A 446 3.77 8.49 24.13
CA SER A 446 3.37 7.53 25.18
C SER A 446 3.80 6.12 24.81
N LEU A 447 3.51 5.70 23.57
CA LEU A 447 3.82 4.36 23.09
C LEU A 447 5.34 4.12 23.04
N HIS A 448 6.11 5.09 22.54
CA HIS A 448 7.58 5.03 22.54
C HIS A 448 8.16 4.96 23.96
N LYS A 449 7.63 5.75 24.89
CA LYS A 449 8.05 5.72 26.30
C LYS A 449 7.78 4.37 26.96
N GLU A 450 6.68 3.72 26.62
CA GLU A 450 6.30 2.41 27.17
C GLU A 450 7.06 1.24 26.51
N ASN A 451 7.66 1.47 25.34
CA ASN A 451 8.43 0.49 24.56
C ASN A 451 9.71 1.12 23.96
N SER A 452 10.60 1.64 24.81
CA SER A 452 11.77 2.42 24.35
C SER A 452 12.79 1.62 23.52
N ASP A 453 12.74 0.29 23.58
CA ASP A 453 13.56 -0.62 22.77
C ASP A 453 12.91 -0.97 21.42
N MET A 454 11.63 -0.64 21.23
CA MET A 454 10.91 -0.88 19.99
C MET A 454 11.26 0.17 18.94
N CYS A 455 11.73 -0.28 17.78
CA CYS A 455 11.85 0.59 16.61
C CYS A 455 10.44 0.86 16.04
N MET A 456 9.83 1.96 16.46
CA MET A 456 8.46 2.35 16.11
C MET A 456 8.38 3.14 14.79
N GLY A 457 7.41 2.82 13.93
CA GLY A 457 7.09 3.57 12.72
C GLY A 457 5.59 3.78 12.52
N ILE A 458 5.22 4.55 11.49
CA ILE A 458 3.82 4.76 11.08
C ILE A 458 3.63 4.16 9.68
N SER A 459 2.92 3.05 9.58
CA SER A 459 2.72 2.30 8.34
C SER A 459 1.56 2.81 7.48
N GLU A 460 0.61 3.52 8.08
CA GLU A 460 -0.50 4.20 7.41
C GLU A 460 -0.95 5.42 8.19
N TYR A 461 -1.26 6.49 7.48
CA TYR A 461 -2.03 7.62 7.99
C TYR A 461 -2.61 8.42 6.83
N GLY A 462 -3.85 8.88 6.95
CA GLY A 462 -4.55 9.57 5.86
C GLY A 462 -5.97 9.99 6.20
N ALA A 463 -6.53 10.83 5.34
CA ALA A 463 -7.92 11.26 5.39
C ALA A 463 -8.49 11.27 3.97
N ASP A 464 -9.72 10.80 3.81
CA ASP A 464 -10.38 10.79 2.51
C ASP A 464 -10.72 12.22 2.06
N THR A 465 -10.73 12.41 0.75
CA THR A 465 -11.30 13.62 0.16
C THR A 465 -11.84 13.35 -1.23
N ASN A 466 -12.95 14.02 -1.52
CA ASN A 466 -13.45 14.18 -2.86
C ASN A 466 -13.08 15.59 -3.35
N VAL A 467 -12.34 15.66 -4.45
CA VAL A 467 -11.82 16.92 -5.03
C VAL A 467 -12.91 17.89 -5.51
N GLN A 468 -14.19 17.48 -5.46
CA GLN A 468 -15.34 18.33 -5.69
C GLN A 468 -15.70 19.17 -4.46
N TYR A 469 -15.45 18.69 -3.24
CA TYR A 469 -15.93 19.31 -2.01
C TYR A 469 -14.93 20.28 -1.41
N HIS A 470 -15.45 21.43 -0.98
CA HIS A 470 -14.64 22.53 -0.48
C HIS A 470 -15.32 23.28 0.67
N SER A 471 -14.51 23.77 1.60
CA SER A 471 -14.98 24.56 2.74
C SER A 471 -13.90 25.54 3.20
N ASP A 472 -14.33 26.73 3.63
CA ASP A 472 -13.50 27.71 4.34
C ASP A 472 -13.39 27.40 5.85
N ALA A 473 -14.23 26.49 6.34
CA ALA A 473 -14.21 25.96 7.69
C ALA A 473 -14.21 24.41 7.63
N PRO A 474 -13.13 23.79 7.16
CA PRO A 474 -13.04 22.34 6.98
C PRO A 474 -13.19 21.60 8.31
N LYS A 475 -13.89 20.47 8.29
CA LYS A 475 -14.21 19.64 9.46
C LYS A 475 -13.99 18.17 9.14
N ARG A 476 -13.77 17.39 10.20
CA ARG A 476 -13.66 15.93 10.08
C ARG A 476 -14.86 15.37 9.33
N GLN A 477 -14.59 14.53 8.34
CA GLN A 477 -15.57 13.82 7.53
C GLN A 477 -16.50 14.69 6.67
N ASP A 478 -16.13 15.95 6.40
CA ASP A 478 -16.77 16.72 5.33
C ASP A 478 -16.21 16.40 3.93
N TYR A 479 -15.19 15.52 3.86
CA TYR A 479 -14.50 15.07 2.66
C TYR A 479 -13.88 16.19 1.81
N THR A 480 -13.73 17.39 2.38
CA THR A 480 -13.17 18.53 1.67
C THR A 480 -11.67 18.38 1.49
N GLU A 481 -11.17 18.92 0.38
CA GLU A 481 -9.73 18.92 0.11
C GLU A 481 -8.95 19.73 1.15
N GLU A 482 -9.59 20.79 1.68
CA GLU A 482 -9.04 21.61 2.75
C GLU A 482 -8.90 20.83 4.05
N TYR A 483 -9.82 19.90 4.38
CA TYR A 483 -9.66 19.03 5.56
C TYR A 483 -8.53 18.02 5.38
N GLN A 484 -8.40 17.39 4.21
CA GLN A 484 -7.28 16.49 3.93
C GLN A 484 -5.93 17.22 4.08
N SER A 485 -5.86 18.45 3.56
CA SER A 485 -4.68 19.31 3.73
C SER A 485 -4.40 19.61 5.20
N TYR A 486 -5.41 20.02 5.97
CA TYR A 486 -5.29 20.28 7.41
C TYR A 486 -4.79 19.05 8.17
N TYR A 487 -5.39 17.88 7.91
CA TYR A 487 -5.00 16.62 8.52
C TYR A 487 -3.51 16.32 8.27
N HIS A 488 -3.07 16.41 7.01
CA HIS A 488 -1.68 16.13 6.67
C HIS A 488 -0.70 17.18 7.19
N GLU A 489 -1.08 18.46 7.28
CA GLU A 489 -0.26 19.50 7.95
C GLU A 489 0.04 19.10 9.40
N LYS A 490 -0.99 18.65 10.14
CA LYS A 490 -0.85 18.23 11.54
C LYS A 490 -0.07 16.94 11.70
N MET A 491 -0.34 15.93 10.87
CA MET A 491 0.42 14.68 10.88
C MET A 491 1.89 14.89 10.53
N LEU A 492 2.18 15.68 9.50
CA LEU A 492 3.56 15.97 9.10
C LEU A 492 4.32 16.68 10.21
N GLN A 493 3.71 17.67 10.86
CA GLN A 493 4.30 18.33 12.03
C GLN A 493 4.62 17.31 13.13
N ALA A 494 3.64 16.47 13.51
CA ALA A 494 3.83 15.46 14.55
C ALA A 494 4.97 14.48 14.21
N ILE A 495 5.04 14.02 12.96
CA ILE A 495 6.08 13.07 12.51
C ILE A 495 7.48 13.73 12.49
N GLN A 496 7.58 14.99 12.08
CA GLN A 496 8.88 15.69 11.98
C GLN A 496 9.51 15.97 13.35
N GLU A 497 8.69 16.20 14.37
CA GLU A 497 9.15 16.43 15.74
C GLU A 497 9.69 15.15 16.42
N ARG A 498 9.56 13.97 15.78
CA ARG A 498 9.83 12.65 16.37
C ARG A 498 10.87 11.86 15.57
N PRO A 499 12.18 12.14 15.77
CA PRO A 499 13.24 11.48 15.00
C PRO A 499 13.36 9.97 15.27
N TYR A 500 12.83 9.47 16.39
CA TYR A 500 12.77 8.04 16.70
C TYR A 500 11.89 7.25 15.72
N LEU A 501 10.97 7.90 15.02
CA LEU A 501 10.15 7.25 14.00
C LEU A 501 11.00 6.83 12.79
N TRP A 502 11.27 5.53 12.69
CA TRP A 502 12.10 4.99 11.60
C TRP A 502 11.44 5.13 10.23
N CYS A 503 10.10 5.10 10.16
CA CYS A 503 9.34 5.38 8.95
C CYS A 503 8.01 6.11 9.19
N SER A 504 7.50 6.73 8.12
CA SER A 504 6.12 7.17 8.00
C SER A 504 5.63 7.01 6.57
N PHE A 505 4.50 6.32 6.36
CA PHE A 505 3.90 6.12 5.04
C PHE A 505 2.48 6.70 4.96
N VAL A 506 2.30 7.69 4.08
CA VAL A 506 0.97 8.22 3.78
C VAL A 506 0.11 7.10 3.19
N TRP A 507 -1.09 6.92 3.74
CA TRP A 507 -2.14 6.10 3.15
C TRP A 507 -3.12 7.02 2.42
N ASN A 508 -3.07 7.13 1.09
CA ASN A 508 -2.19 6.44 0.13
C ASN A 508 -1.60 7.46 -0.87
N MET A 509 -0.66 7.06 -1.72
CA MET A 509 -0.21 7.93 -2.82
C MET A 509 -1.34 8.23 -3.80
N PHE A 510 -2.12 7.21 -4.14
CA PHE A 510 -3.17 7.28 -5.14
C PHE A 510 -4.51 6.83 -4.55
N ASP A 511 -5.61 7.42 -5.01
CA ASP A 511 -6.92 6.81 -4.81
C ASP A 511 -6.91 5.43 -5.48
N PHE A 512 -7.69 4.48 -4.95
CA PHE A 512 -7.69 3.10 -5.44
C PHE A 512 -9.06 2.44 -5.28
N ALA A 513 -9.26 1.32 -5.97
CA ALA A 513 -10.52 0.58 -5.95
C ALA A 513 -10.71 -0.20 -4.66
N ALA A 514 -11.89 0.00 -4.06
CA ALA A 514 -12.40 -0.72 -2.92
C ALA A 514 -13.91 -0.86 -3.14
N ASP A 515 -14.33 -1.87 -3.90
CA ASP A 515 -15.70 -1.97 -4.43
C ASP A 515 -16.80 -1.90 -3.36
N LYS A 516 -16.50 -2.35 -2.14
CA LYS A 516 -17.44 -2.27 -1.01
C LYS A 516 -17.70 -0.83 -0.51
N ARG A 517 -16.84 0.15 -0.82
CA ARG A 517 -16.93 1.51 -0.28
C ARG A 517 -18.01 2.35 -0.94
N LYS A 518 -18.82 3.02 -0.12
CA LYS A 518 -19.87 3.98 -0.52
C LYS A 518 -19.85 5.18 0.42
N GLU A 519 -18.89 6.09 0.22
CA GLU A 519 -18.68 7.23 1.12
C GLU A 519 -18.12 8.46 0.38
N GLY A 520 -18.27 9.65 0.97
CA GLY A 520 -17.65 10.87 0.44
C GLY A 520 -18.12 11.27 -0.96
N GLY A 521 -19.36 10.94 -1.33
CA GLY A 521 -19.89 11.17 -2.68
C GLY A 521 -19.22 10.31 -3.77
N THR A 522 -18.49 9.27 -3.38
CA THR A 522 -17.85 8.31 -4.29
C THR A 522 -18.31 6.89 -4.01
N GLN A 523 -18.28 6.06 -5.04
CA GLN A 523 -18.64 4.65 -5.00
C GLN A 523 -17.44 3.83 -5.46
N GLY A 524 -17.21 2.69 -4.80
CA GLY A 524 -16.20 1.70 -5.14
C GLY A 524 -14.76 2.15 -4.94
N ARG A 525 -14.53 3.20 -4.14
CA ARG A 525 -13.22 3.86 -4.05
C ARG A 525 -12.82 4.23 -2.63
N ASN A 526 -11.54 4.04 -2.32
CA ASN A 526 -10.86 4.70 -1.23
C ASN A 526 -10.21 5.98 -1.78
N THR A 527 -10.51 7.12 -1.16
CA THR A 527 -10.17 8.46 -1.70
C THR A 527 -9.16 9.21 -0.85
N LYS A 528 -8.38 8.48 -0.05
CA LYS A 528 -7.27 9.03 0.76
C LYS A 528 -6.04 9.40 -0.06
N GLY A 529 -6.02 9.10 -1.36
CA GLY A 529 -4.89 9.38 -2.23
C GLY A 529 -4.45 10.84 -2.18
N LEU A 530 -3.16 11.09 -2.32
CA LEU A 530 -2.60 12.42 -2.62
C LEU A 530 -2.79 12.78 -4.10
N VAL A 531 -3.04 11.79 -4.95
CA VAL A 531 -3.32 11.91 -6.37
C VAL A 531 -4.56 11.08 -6.71
N THR A 532 -5.38 11.54 -7.64
CA THR A 532 -6.61 10.84 -8.05
C THR A 532 -6.35 9.49 -8.70
N TYR A 533 -7.39 8.66 -8.77
CA TYR A 533 -7.31 7.27 -9.23
C TYR A 533 -6.75 7.13 -10.66
N ASP A 534 -7.06 8.10 -11.53
CA ASP A 534 -6.56 8.20 -12.91
C ASP A 534 -5.20 8.88 -13.06
N ARG A 535 -4.55 9.24 -11.93
CA ARG A 535 -3.26 9.95 -11.84
C ARG A 535 -3.24 11.38 -12.38
N LYS A 536 -4.39 11.97 -12.72
CA LYS A 536 -4.42 13.30 -13.37
C LYS A 536 -4.40 14.48 -12.40
N ILE A 537 -5.02 14.36 -11.24
CA ILE A 537 -5.14 15.45 -10.28
C ILE A 537 -4.25 15.17 -9.09
N LYS A 538 -3.22 15.99 -8.93
CA LYS A 538 -2.46 16.13 -7.67
C LYS A 538 -3.28 17.01 -6.72
N LYS A 539 -3.69 16.45 -5.59
CA LYS A 539 -4.44 17.15 -4.54
C LYS A 539 -3.52 18.10 -3.79
N ASP A 540 -4.05 19.07 -3.04
CA ASP A 540 -3.23 20.06 -2.34
C ASP A 540 -2.24 19.42 -1.35
N ALA A 541 -2.65 18.33 -0.68
CA ALA A 541 -1.78 17.57 0.20
C ALA A 541 -0.54 16.98 -0.50
N PHE A 542 -0.59 16.71 -1.82
CA PHE A 542 0.61 16.33 -2.58
C PHE A 542 1.68 17.43 -2.51
N TYR A 543 1.26 18.69 -2.68
CA TYR A 543 2.17 19.84 -2.69
C TYR A 543 2.67 20.19 -1.29
N LEU A 544 1.92 19.88 -0.23
CA LEU A 544 2.43 19.94 1.14
C LEU A 544 3.66 19.06 1.28
N TYR A 545 3.55 17.76 0.99
CA TYR A 545 4.69 16.85 1.12
C TYR A 545 5.83 17.22 0.17
N LYS A 546 5.51 17.61 -1.07
CA LYS A 546 6.52 18.10 -2.02
C LYS A 546 7.31 19.29 -1.47
N ALA A 547 6.66 20.21 -0.75
CA ALA A 547 7.35 21.34 -0.13
C ALA A 547 8.36 20.87 0.91
N TYR A 548 8.02 19.86 1.71
CA TYR A 548 8.87 19.37 2.80
C TYR A 548 9.91 18.32 2.38
N TRP A 549 9.69 17.60 1.28
CA TRP A 549 10.53 16.47 0.87
C TRP A 549 11.38 16.77 -0.38
N THR A 550 11.25 17.97 -0.93
CA THR A 550 12.09 18.41 -2.05
C THR A 550 12.70 19.78 -1.78
N GLU A 551 13.83 20.05 -2.43
CA GLU A 551 14.53 21.33 -2.38
C GLU A 551 14.32 22.16 -3.66
N LYS A 552 13.74 21.55 -4.70
CA LYS A 552 13.55 22.22 -6.00
C LYS A 552 12.52 23.34 -5.85
N PRO A 553 12.86 24.60 -6.16
CA PRO A 553 11.95 25.72 -5.93
C PRO A 553 10.61 25.55 -6.66
N PHE A 554 9.52 25.74 -5.93
CA PHE A 554 8.16 25.85 -6.47
C PHE A 554 7.26 26.63 -5.51
N VAL A 555 6.14 27.13 -6.03
CA VAL A 555 5.00 27.64 -5.27
C VAL A 555 3.74 26.94 -5.79
N HIS A 556 2.78 26.66 -4.92
CA HIS A 556 1.48 26.10 -5.24
C HIS A 556 0.41 26.82 -4.44
N ILE A 557 -0.52 27.49 -5.12
CA ILE A 557 -1.72 28.07 -4.51
C ILE A 557 -2.68 26.92 -4.19
N CYS A 558 -3.04 26.76 -2.92
CA CYS A 558 -4.01 25.74 -2.50
C CYS A 558 -5.44 26.12 -2.90
N SER A 559 -6.32 25.13 -2.90
CA SER A 559 -7.76 25.25 -3.08
C SER A 559 -8.13 25.85 -4.44
N LYS A 560 -7.37 25.56 -5.50
CA LYS A 560 -7.65 26.06 -6.86
C LYS A 560 -8.99 25.59 -7.42
N ARG A 561 -9.48 24.44 -6.92
CA ARG A 561 -10.79 23.88 -7.28
C ARG A 561 -11.94 24.56 -6.53
N PHE A 562 -11.66 25.16 -5.38
CA PHE A 562 -12.58 26.05 -4.65
C PHE A 562 -12.61 27.44 -5.31
N GLN A 563 -13.05 27.52 -6.56
CA GLN A 563 -13.00 28.76 -7.35
C GLN A 563 -13.98 29.81 -6.83
N LYS A 564 -15.20 29.40 -6.44
CA LYS A 564 -16.24 30.30 -5.94
C LYS A 564 -16.15 30.40 -4.43
N ARG A 565 -15.66 31.53 -3.91
CA ARG A 565 -15.38 31.72 -2.48
C ARG A 565 -16.51 32.50 -1.81
N PRO A 566 -17.08 31.99 -0.70
CA PRO A 566 -18.06 32.73 0.06
C PRO A 566 -17.42 33.92 0.79
N GLY A 567 -18.14 35.04 0.84
CA GLY A 567 -17.81 36.19 1.68
C GLY A 567 -16.77 37.16 1.11
N ASP A 568 -16.74 38.38 1.69
CA ASP A 568 -15.95 39.51 1.19
C ASP A 568 -14.43 39.33 1.27
N THR A 569 -13.96 38.44 2.15
CA THR A 569 -12.53 38.18 2.37
C THR A 569 -12.23 36.70 2.45
N THR A 570 -11.10 36.30 1.88
CA THR A 570 -10.60 34.93 1.95
C THR A 570 -9.15 34.86 2.42
N THR A 571 -8.72 33.67 2.81
CA THR A 571 -7.31 33.34 3.05
C THR A 571 -6.78 32.53 1.88
N ILE A 572 -5.70 33.01 1.26
CA ILE A 572 -4.98 32.28 0.22
C ILE A 572 -3.82 31.54 0.89
N LYS A 573 -3.92 30.22 0.97
CA LYS A 573 -2.85 29.33 1.45
C LYS A 573 -1.95 28.94 0.27
N VAL A 574 -0.64 28.89 0.52
CA VAL A 574 0.36 28.52 -0.48
C VAL A 574 1.34 27.51 0.12
N TYR A 575 1.59 26.40 -0.57
CA TYR A 575 2.72 25.52 -0.28
C TYR A 575 3.91 25.83 -1.18
N ALA A 576 5.11 25.86 -0.63
CA ALA A 576 6.30 26.24 -1.41
C ALA A 576 7.61 25.78 -0.76
N THR A 577 8.63 25.51 -1.57
CA THR A 577 10.00 25.24 -1.10
C THR A 577 11.01 26.00 -1.94
N GLY A 578 12.25 26.10 -1.46
CA GLY A 578 13.34 26.78 -2.18
C GLY A 578 13.14 28.29 -2.37
N ILE A 579 12.32 28.93 -1.53
CA ILE A 579 12.07 30.38 -1.54
C ILE A 579 12.20 30.95 -0.12
N GLU A 580 12.53 32.24 -0.02
CA GLU A 580 12.64 32.98 1.25
C GLU A 580 11.41 33.86 1.51
N LYS A 581 10.76 34.31 0.43
CA LYS A 581 9.55 35.14 0.47
C LYS A 581 8.62 34.81 -0.69
N ALA A 582 7.32 34.97 -0.44
CA ALA A 582 6.26 34.89 -1.44
C ALA A 582 5.51 36.22 -1.49
N GLU A 583 5.21 36.70 -2.71
CA GLU A 583 4.37 37.87 -2.93
C GLU A 583 3.05 37.46 -3.56
N LEU A 584 1.94 37.93 -2.99
CA LEU A 584 0.62 37.78 -3.57
C LEU A 584 0.27 39.00 -4.43
N TRP A 585 -0.04 38.73 -5.69
CA TRP A 585 -0.50 39.71 -6.66
C TRP A 585 -1.94 39.39 -7.07
N MET A 586 -2.77 40.44 -7.15
CA MET A 586 -4.16 40.36 -7.56
C MET A 586 -4.39 41.35 -8.70
N ASP A 587 -4.85 40.86 -9.85
CA ASP A 587 -5.09 41.64 -11.08
C ASP A 587 -3.91 42.56 -11.45
N GLY A 588 -2.69 42.01 -11.37
CA GLY A 588 -1.46 42.72 -11.72
C GLY A 588 -0.97 43.74 -10.67
N LYS A 589 -1.56 43.77 -9.47
CA LYS A 589 -1.10 44.60 -8.35
C LYS A 589 -0.65 43.76 -7.18
N ARG A 590 0.53 44.06 -6.63
CA ARG A 590 1.01 43.46 -5.39
C ARG A 590 0.10 43.85 -4.23
N ILE A 591 -0.39 42.85 -3.49
CA ILE A 591 -1.32 43.03 -2.35
C ILE A 591 -0.61 42.78 -1.03
N GLN A 592 0.13 41.67 -0.91
CA GLN A 592 0.81 41.26 0.31
C GLN A 592 2.15 40.59 0.00
N GLU A 593 3.03 40.54 1.00
CA GLU A 593 4.25 39.73 1.02
C GLU A 593 4.28 38.95 2.32
N GLN A 594 4.72 37.71 2.24
CA GLN A 594 4.96 36.85 3.40
C GLN A 594 6.38 36.27 3.33
N LYS A 595 7.02 36.14 4.49
CA LYS A 595 8.30 35.46 4.66
C LYS A 595 8.10 34.20 5.47
N GLY A 596 8.80 33.14 5.12
CA GLY A 596 8.63 31.84 5.74
C GLY A 596 9.16 30.73 4.86
N THR A 597 8.78 29.50 5.21
CA THR A 597 9.14 28.28 4.50
C THR A 597 7.94 27.35 4.49
N TYR A 598 7.79 26.54 3.44
CA TYR A 598 6.80 25.47 3.31
C TYR A 598 5.34 25.90 3.19
N CYS A 599 4.82 26.72 4.10
CA CYS A 599 3.44 27.18 4.10
C CYS A 599 3.35 28.69 4.33
N PHE A 600 2.61 29.38 3.48
CA PHE A 600 2.38 30.82 3.53
C PHE A 600 0.87 31.09 3.56
N LEU A 601 0.43 31.96 4.47
CA LEU A 601 -0.97 32.36 4.61
C LEU A 601 -1.10 33.85 4.29
N PHE A 602 -1.88 34.16 3.27
CA PHE A 602 -2.26 35.52 2.91
C PHE A 602 -3.71 35.75 3.32
N GLU A 603 -3.91 36.44 4.44
CA GLU A 603 -5.21 36.60 5.07
C GLU A 603 -5.88 37.92 4.69
N GLY A 604 -7.20 37.98 4.77
CA GLY A 604 -7.95 39.22 4.52
C GLY A 604 -7.92 39.69 3.07
N ILE A 605 -7.73 38.77 2.12
CA ILE A 605 -7.73 39.06 0.69
C ILE A 605 -9.17 39.34 0.25
N LYS A 606 -9.44 40.58 -0.16
CA LYS A 606 -10.77 41.01 -0.55
C LYS A 606 -11.11 40.53 -1.95
N LEU A 607 -12.15 39.71 -2.07
CA LEU A 607 -12.71 39.29 -3.35
C LEU A 607 -14.03 40.04 -3.55
N THR A 608 -14.12 40.90 -4.56
CA THR A 608 -15.37 41.63 -4.87
C THR A 608 -16.00 41.21 -6.18
N GLN A 609 -15.25 40.46 -6.99
CA GLN A 609 -15.63 39.94 -8.30
C GLN A 609 -14.77 38.71 -8.60
N ASN A 610 -14.66 38.33 -9.86
CA ASN A 610 -13.61 37.41 -10.29
C ASN A 610 -12.24 38.12 -10.30
N HIS A 611 -11.26 37.52 -9.64
CA HIS A 611 -9.90 38.04 -9.52
C HIS A 611 -8.88 36.99 -9.95
N GLN A 612 -7.87 37.43 -10.70
CA GLN A 612 -6.69 36.63 -10.98
C GLN A 612 -5.68 36.81 -9.83
N ILE A 613 -5.31 35.70 -9.20
CA ILE A 613 -4.27 35.65 -8.19
C ILE A 613 -3.01 35.02 -8.81
N THR A 614 -1.88 35.68 -8.59
CA THR A 614 -0.56 35.17 -8.93
C THR A 614 0.32 35.22 -7.68
N ILE A 615 0.99 34.13 -7.37
CA ILE A 615 2.02 34.07 -6.33
C ILE A 615 3.38 34.05 -7.01
N TYR A 616 4.26 34.97 -6.63
CA TYR A 616 5.66 34.95 -7.02
C TYR A 616 6.53 34.52 -5.85
N GLY A 617 7.34 33.48 -6.04
CA GLY A 617 8.32 33.00 -5.08
C GLY A 617 9.72 33.53 -5.39
N TYR A 618 10.42 34.01 -4.35
CA TYR A 618 11.74 34.64 -4.50
C TYR A 618 12.80 33.99 -3.61
N CYS A 619 14.03 33.94 -4.14
CA CYS A 619 15.25 33.71 -3.38
C CYS A 619 16.08 35.01 -3.41
N GLY A 620 16.25 35.67 -2.27
CA GLY A 620 16.69 37.06 -2.24
C GLY A 620 15.76 37.99 -3.01
N ASP A 621 16.28 38.61 -4.08
CA ASP A 621 15.54 39.51 -4.97
C ASP A 621 15.19 38.88 -6.32
N GLU A 622 15.63 37.64 -6.58
CA GLU A 622 15.36 36.92 -7.82
C GLU A 622 14.05 36.14 -7.71
N LYS A 623 13.14 36.34 -8.68
CA LYS A 623 11.94 35.52 -8.84
C LYS A 623 12.34 34.17 -9.43
N VAL A 624 12.12 33.08 -8.68
CA VAL A 624 12.55 31.73 -9.07
C VAL A 624 11.39 30.81 -9.45
N CYS A 625 10.17 31.11 -9.01
CA CYS A 625 8.98 30.34 -9.35
C CYS A 625 7.71 31.21 -9.24
N GLU A 626 6.65 30.75 -9.90
CA GLU A 626 5.34 31.41 -9.85
C GLU A 626 4.21 30.40 -10.00
N ASP A 627 3.03 30.76 -9.51
CA ASP A 627 1.81 29.98 -9.69
C ASP A 627 0.58 30.88 -9.73
N GLU A 628 -0.47 30.42 -10.41
CA GLU A 628 -1.66 31.21 -10.72
C GLU A 628 -2.96 30.45 -10.42
N ALA A 629 -3.96 31.19 -9.98
CA ALA A 629 -5.33 30.72 -9.73
C ALA A 629 -6.33 31.87 -9.91
N ALA A 630 -7.57 31.54 -10.28
CA ALA A 630 -8.66 32.51 -10.36
C ALA A 630 -9.72 32.18 -9.31
N PHE A 631 -10.17 33.21 -8.59
CA PHE A 631 -11.22 33.08 -7.57
C PHE A 631 -12.33 34.10 -7.81
N THR A 632 -13.57 33.66 -7.66
CA THR A 632 -14.77 34.48 -7.81
C THR A 632 -15.50 34.60 -6.49
N HIS A 633 -15.85 35.83 -6.11
CA HIS A 633 -16.70 36.10 -4.95
C HIS A 633 -18.12 35.53 -5.14
N THR A 634 -18.67 34.89 -4.11
CA THR A 634 -20.09 34.51 -3.99
C THR A 634 -20.67 34.93 -2.63
N ASP A 635 -21.99 35.14 -2.59
CA ASP A 635 -22.69 35.55 -1.35
C ASP A 635 -22.74 34.43 -0.30
N GLY A 636 -22.57 33.17 -0.72
CA GLY A 636 -22.60 32.00 0.14
C GLY A 636 -21.86 30.81 -0.49
N LEU A 637 -21.72 29.73 0.28
CA LEU A 637 -21.08 28.51 -0.19
C LEU A 637 -21.99 27.81 -1.21
N GLU A 638 -21.43 27.44 -2.35
CA GLU A 638 -22.17 26.81 -3.44
C GLU A 638 -22.51 25.36 -3.08
N ALA A 639 -23.73 24.92 -3.43
CA ALA A 639 -24.18 23.57 -3.11
C ALA A 639 -23.30 22.47 -3.72
N GLU A 640 -22.67 22.73 -4.87
CA GLU A 640 -21.79 21.76 -5.53
C GLU A 640 -20.53 21.40 -4.72
N TYR A 641 -20.12 22.26 -3.78
CA TYR A 641 -18.96 22.06 -2.91
C TYR A 641 -19.29 21.34 -1.60
N ILE A 642 -20.57 21.09 -1.35
CA ILE A 642 -21.04 20.49 -0.10
C ILE A 642 -21.42 19.04 -0.40
N LEU A 643 -20.88 18.12 0.40
CA LEU A 643 -21.37 16.75 0.41
C LEU A 643 -22.82 16.75 0.92
N GLU A 644 -23.76 16.31 0.08
CA GLU A 644 -25.12 16.03 0.54
C GLU A 644 -25.09 14.88 1.55
N SER A 645 -25.66 15.08 2.74
CA SER A 645 -25.63 14.08 3.82
C SER A 645 -26.21 12.73 3.36
N GLY A 646 -25.40 11.66 3.44
CA GLY A 646 -25.71 10.31 2.96
C GLY A 646 -25.67 9.23 4.04
N GLU A 647 -25.99 7.97 3.70
CA GLU A 647 -26.17 6.87 4.68
C GLU A 647 -24.88 6.40 5.41
N ASN A 648 -23.67 6.81 4.99
CA ASN A 648 -22.39 6.23 5.46
C ASN A 648 -21.24 7.25 5.66
N ASP A 649 -21.53 8.51 5.99
CA ASP A 649 -20.49 9.52 6.14
C ASP A 649 -19.56 9.23 7.33
N GLY A 650 -18.38 8.62 7.07
CA GLY A 650 -17.26 8.62 8.01
C GLY A 650 -17.11 7.40 8.92
N VAL A 651 -17.61 6.24 8.52
CA VAL A 651 -17.42 4.98 9.26
C VAL A 651 -16.23 4.21 8.68
N ASN A 652 -15.44 3.57 9.54
CA ASN A 652 -14.34 2.72 9.07
C ASN A 652 -14.91 1.49 8.34
N TRP A 653 -14.39 1.15 7.16
CA TRP A 653 -14.99 0.22 6.18
C TRP A 653 -15.35 -1.17 6.75
N PHE A 654 -14.62 -1.68 7.74
CA PHE A 654 -14.90 -2.99 8.35
C PHE A 654 -16.03 -2.96 9.39
N LEU A 655 -16.47 -1.78 9.84
CA LEU A 655 -17.57 -1.62 10.78
C LEU A 655 -18.95 -1.74 10.09
N ASP A 656 -19.01 -1.62 8.76
CA ASP A 656 -20.25 -1.73 7.97
C ASP A 656 -20.80 -3.17 7.96
N GLU A 657 -19.97 -4.20 8.21
CA GLU A 657 -20.41 -5.60 8.27
C GLU A 657 -21.05 -6.01 9.62
N TYR A 658 -21.03 -5.15 10.64
CA TYR A 658 -21.47 -5.50 12.01
C TYR A 658 -22.94 -5.19 12.32
N GLY A 659 -23.84 -4.99 11.34
CA GLY A 659 -25.26 -4.87 11.67
C GLY A 659 -26.22 -4.83 10.49
N GLU A 660 -26.98 -5.92 10.33
CA GLU A 660 -28.21 -5.92 9.55
C GLU A 660 -29.11 -4.73 9.94
N LYS A 661 -29.60 -4.03 8.92
CA LYS A 661 -30.51 -2.89 8.99
C LYS A 661 -31.81 -3.24 9.74
N LYS A 662 -31.87 -2.91 11.03
CA LYS A 662 -33.09 -2.38 11.65
C LYS A 662 -32.83 -0.95 12.08
N LYS A 663 -33.58 0.00 11.49
CA LYS A 663 -33.60 1.40 11.94
C LYS A 663 -33.87 1.45 13.44
N LEU A 664 -32.85 1.79 14.22
CA LEU A 664 -33.00 2.14 15.61
C LEU A 664 -33.63 3.54 15.66
N GLU A 665 -34.95 3.62 15.69
CA GLU A 665 -35.70 4.87 15.86
C GLU A 665 -35.36 5.55 17.21
N ALA A 666 -35.19 6.87 17.20
CA ALA A 666 -35.15 7.69 18.41
C ALA A 666 -36.56 8.25 18.66
N THR A 667 -37.07 8.10 19.88
CA THR A 667 -38.39 8.65 20.24
C THR A 667 -38.21 10.05 20.80
N GLN A 668 -38.86 11.05 20.20
CA GLN A 668 -38.74 12.44 20.63
C GLN A 668 -39.09 12.60 22.12
N GLY A 669 -38.14 13.13 22.91
CA GLY A 669 -38.29 13.35 24.34
C GLY A 669 -37.85 12.17 25.23
N PHE A 670 -37.25 11.13 24.66
CA PHE A 670 -36.72 9.97 25.38
C PHE A 670 -35.28 9.66 24.96
N LEU A 671 -34.53 8.98 25.84
CA LEU A 671 -33.16 8.58 25.60
C LEU A 671 -33.09 7.49 24.53
N SER A 672 -31.93 7.38 23.90
CA SER A 672 -31.60 6.40 22.87
C SER A 672 -30.12 6.03 22.92
N VAL A 673 -29.72 5.00 22.17
CA VAL A 673 -28.30 4.64 22.02
C VAL A 673 -27.46 5.67 21.27
N TYR A 674 -28.09 6.69 20.67
CA TYR A 674 -27.44 7.81 19.97
C TYR A 674 -27.23 9.04 20.86
N ASP A 675 -27.73 9.03 22.09
CA ASP A 675 -27.39 10.07 23.06
C ASP A 675 -26.00 9.79 23.65
N GLU A 676 -25.29 10.87 23.99
CA GLU A 676 -24.01 10.76 24.71
C GLU A 676 -24.20 9.93 25.99
N ILE A 677 -23.26 9.03 26.25
CA ILE A 677 -23.25 8.17 27.44
C ILE A 677 -23.35 9.02 28.71
N GLY A 678 -22.73 10.20 28.73
CA GLY A 678 -22.88 11.17 29.82
C GLY A 678 -24.33 11.56 30.06
N THR A 679 -25.08 11.88 29.00
CA THR A 679 -26.50 12.22 29.05
C THR A 679 -27.35 11.07 29.59
N ILE A 680 -27.03 9.83 29.21
CA ILE A 680 -27.73 8.63 29.70
C ILE A 680 -27.45 8.43 31.20
N LEU A 681 -26.17 8.50 31.60
CA LEU A 681 -25.69 8.33 32.98
C LEU A 681 -26.21 9.42 33.94
N ASP A 682 -26.53 10.61 33.43
CA ASP A 682 -27.05 11.72 34.24
C ASP A 682 -28.52 11.54 34.64
N THR A 683 -29.24 10.60 34.02
CA THR A 683 -30.57 10.20 34.47
C THR A 683 -30.49 8.99 35.40
N GLU A 684 -31.22 8.99 36.52
CA GLU A 684 -31.22 7.88 37.49
C GLU A 684 -31.53 6.53 36.81
N LYS A 685 -32.54 6.52 35.93
CA LYS A 685 -32.98 5.32 35.23
C LYS A 685 -32.07 4.92 34.06
N GLY A 686 -31.47 5.88 33.35
CA GLY A 686 -30.48 5.60 32.31
C GLY A 686 -29.18 5.03 32.89
N ASN A 687 -28.75 5.55 34.04
CA ASN A 687 -27.60 5.06 34.79
C ASN A 687 -27.79 3.59 35.25
N GLU A 688 -28.98 3.25 35.78
CA GLU A 688 -29.31 1.88 36.15
C GLU A 688 -29.26 0.92 34.95
N ILE A 689 -29.86 1.31 33.82
CA ILE A 689 -29.90 0.52 32.60
C ILE A 689 -28.47 0.29 32.07
N LEU A 690 -27.67 1.34 31.97
CA LEU A 690 -26.33 1.27 31.38
C LEU A 690 -25.35 0.48 32.24
N ASN A 691 -25.35 0.71 33.55
CA ASN A 691 -24.51 -0.07 34.47
C ASN A 691 -24.95 -1.54 34.54
N GLY A 692 -26.25 -1.82 34.47
CA GLY A 692 -26.78 -3.18 34.37
C GLY A 692 -26.27 -3.92 33.13
N LEU A 693 -26.18 -3.22 31.99
CA LEU A 693 -25.60 -3.75 30.77
C LEU A 693 -24.08 -3.98 30.91
N PHE A 694 -23.34 -3.04 31.48
CA PHE A 694 -21.91 -3.22 31.72
C PHE A 694 -21.61 -4.42 32.62
N ILE A 695 -22.40 -4.65 33.67
CA ILE A 695 -22.26 -5.85 34.53
C ILE A 695 -22.48 -7.14 33.73
N SER A 696 -23.36 -7.12 32.72
CA SER A 696 -23.66 -8.29 31.90
C SER A 696 -22.49 -8.75 31.01
N PHE A 697 -21.48 -7.90 30.77
CA PHE A 697 -20.26 -8.25 30.03
C PHE A 697 -19.19 -8.98 30.85
N GLY A 698 -19.48 -9.38 32.10
CA GLY A 698 -18.54 -10.13 32.93
C GLY A 698 -17.38 -9.27 33.49
N GLU A 699 -16.20 -9.86 33.70
CA GLU A 699 -15.04 -9.18 34.32
C GLU A 699 -14.55 -7.96 33.51
N GLY A 700 -14.55 -8.05 32.17
CA GLY A 700 -14.21 -6.91 31.30
C GLY A 700 -15.25 -5.78 31.37
N GLY A 701 -16.52 -6.13 31.59
CA GLY A 701 -17.60 -5.17 31.82
C GLY A 701 -17.47 -4.35 33.10
N LYS A 702 -16.87 -4.94 34.16
CA LYS A 702 -16.63 -4.22 35.41
C LYS A 702 -15.60 -3.10 35.27
N ALA A 703 -14.70 -3.17 34.29
CA ALA A 703 -13.75 -2.09 34.01
C ALA A 703 -14.44 -0.81 33.51
N LEU A 704 -15.55 -0.97 32.76
CA LEU A 704 -16.41 0.13 32.29
C LEU A 704 -17.21 0.80 33.41
N LEU A 705 -17.24 0.21 34.61
CA LEU A 705 -17.87 0.79 35.81
C LEU A 705 -16.90 1.65 36.63
N THR A 706 -15.62 1.71 36.26
CA THR A 706 -14.66 2.55 36.97
C THR A 706 -14.85 4.02 36.59
N GLU A 707 -14.74 4.90 37.57
CA GLU A 707 -14.97 6.35 37.39
C GLU A 707 -14.06 6.96 36.32
N SER A 708 -12.80 6.47 36.22
CA SER A 708 -11.85 6.89 35.19
C SER A 708 -12.31 6.51 33.78
N VAL A 709 -12.81 5.29 33.60
CA VAL A 709 -13.25 4.81 32.28
C VAL A 709 -14.59 5.45 31.91
N GLN A 710 -15.53 5.55 32.85
CA GLN A 710 -16.80 6.25 32.60
C GLN A 710 -16.57 7.68 32.16
N ASN A 711 -15.66 8.41 32.82
CA ASN A 711 -15.29 9.77 32.43
C ASN A 711 -14.70 9.86 31.02
N SER A 712 -13.93 8.85 30.59
CA SER A 712 -13.34 8.81 29.25
C SER A 712 -14.33 8.51 28.12
N ILE A 713 -15.46 7.87 28.43
CA ILE A 713 -16.48 7.49 27.43
C ILE A 713 -17.72 8.37 27.45
N ARG A 714 -17.83 9.36 28.36
CA ARG A 714 -19.05 10.19 28.51
C ARG A 714 -19.44 10.92 27.23
N SER A 715 -18.46 11.36 26.43
CA SER A 715 -18.69 12.09 25.18
C SER A 715 -18.97 11.18 23.98
N LEU A 716 -18.95 9.85 24.18
CA LEU A 716 -19.31 8.89 23.14
C LEU A 716 -20.79 8.57 23.25
N THR A 717 -21.43 8.27 22.14
CA THR A 717 -22.70 7.55 22.09
C THR A 717 -22.46 6.06 22.35
N PHE A 718 -23.50 5.32 22.72
CA PHE A 718 -23.36 3.88 22.91
C PHE A 718 -23.10 3.13 21.59
N VAL A 719 -23.59 3.69 20.47
CA VAL A 719 -23.26 3.19 19.13
C VAL A 719 -21.77 3.38 18.82
N GLU A 720 -21.18 4.52 19.16
CA GLU A 720 -19.73 4.74 19.01
C GLU A 720 -18.92 3.84 19.94
N LEU A 721 -19.38 3.63 21.19
CA LEU A 721 -18.73 2.68 22.10
C LEU A 721 -18.78 1.25 21.54
N ALA A 722 -19.91 0.81 21.01
CA ALA A 722 -20.06 -0.50 20.37
C ALA A 722 -19.12 -0.65 19.16
N LYS A 723 -18.97 0.42 18.36
CA LYS A 723 -17.99 0.48 17.25
C LYS A 723 -16.54 0.39 17.74
N MET A 724 -16.25 0.85 18.96
CA MET A 724 -14.90 0.79 19.54
C MET A 724 -14.57 -0.56 20.18
N ILE A 725 -15.54 -1.24 20.80
CA ILE A 725 -15.29 -2.48 21.55
C ILE A 725 -15.66 -3.76 20.76
N GLY A 726 -16.08 -3.62 19.51
CA GLY A 726 -16.24 -4.72 18.56
C GLY A 726 -17.26 -5.78 19.00
N PRO A 727 -16.98 -7.09 18.83
CA PRO A 727 -17.96 -8.17 19.00
C PRO A 727 -18.49 -8.35 20.43
N ALA A 728 -17.95 -7.63 21.42
CA ALA A 728 -18.45 -7.63 22.79
C ALA A 728 -19.84 -7.01 22.93
N ILE A 729 -20.24 -6.10 22.02
CA ILE A 729 -21.60 -5.55 21.96
C ILE A 729 -22.26 -6.05 20.69
N THR A 730 -23.20 -7.00 20.82
CA THR A 730 -23.91 -7.52 19.65
C THR A 730 -25.03 -6.57 19.19
N PRO A 731 -25.47 -6.65 17.93
CA PRO A 731 -26.64 -5.90 17.43
C PRO A 731 -27.91 -6.14 18.25
N GLU A 732 -28.11 -7.34 18.80
CA GLU A 732 -29.23 -7.65 19.70
C GLU A 732 -29.13 -6.86 21.00
N MET A 733 -27.92 -6.71 21.55
CA MET A 733 -27.68 -5.93 22.77
C MET A 733 -27.91 -4.44 22.53
N LEU A 734 -27.47 -3.93 21.37
CA LEU A 734 -27.71 -2.55 20.96
C LEU A 734 -29.21 -2.26 20.78
N ASN A 735 -29.95 -3.18 20.15
CA ASN A 735 -31.41 -3.10 20.03
C ASN A 735 -32.11 -3.15 21.39
N MET A 736 -31.71 -4.07 22.27
CA MET A 736 -32.30 -4.23 23.60
C MET A 736 -32.07 -2.99 24.47
N LEU A 737 -30.85 -2.43 24.43
CA LEU A 737 -30.53 -1.19 25.14
C LEU A 737 -31.39 -0.03 24.61
N ASN A 738 -31.52 0.11 23.29
CA ASN A 738 -32.32 1.19 22.71
C ASN A 738 -33.80 1.08 23.10
N GLU A 739 -34.38 -0.13 23.12
CA GLU A 739 -35.76 -0.35 23.59
C GLU A 739 -35.95 0.06 25.07
N GLN A 740 -34.96 -0.22 25.92
CA GLN A 740 -35.02 0.18 27.33
C GLN A 740 -34.93 1.70 27.51
N LEU A 741 -34.05 2.36 26.74
CA LEU A 741 -33.83 3.81 26.80
C LEU A 741 -35.02 4.63 26.28
N ARG A 742 -35.75 4.13 25.27
CA ARG A 742 -36.95 4.79 24.70
C ARG A 742 -38.11 5.00 25.69
N HIS A 743 -38.00 4.46 26.90
CA HIS A 743 -38.95 4.67 27.99
C HIS A 743 -38.42 5.58 29.11
N VAL A 744 -37.21 6.13 28.97
CA VAL A 744 -36.58 7.07 29.88
C VAL A 744 -36.63 8.47 29.27
N LYS A 745 -37.21 9.45 29.96
CA LYS A 745 -37.31 10.82 29.44
C LYS A 745 -35.96 11.53 29.51
N ASN A 746 -35.65 12.32 28.49
CA ASN A 746 -34.54 13.27 28.56
C ASN A 746 -34.88 14.33 29.61
N SER A 747 -33.94 14.58 30.52
CA SER A 747 -34.08 15.55 31.64
C SER A 747 -34.23 16.98 31.15
#